data_AF-A0A8F5BPI9-F1
#
_entry.id   AF-A0A8F5BPI9-F1
#
_cell.length_a   1.000
_cell.length_b   1.000
_cell.length_c   1.000
_cell.angle_alpha   90.00
_cell.angle_beta   90.00
_cell.angle_gamma   90.00
#
_symmetry.space_group_name_H-M   'P 1'
#
loop_
_entity.id
_entity.type
_entity.pdbx_description
1 polymer ?
#
loop_
_entity_poly.entity_id
_entity_poly.type
_entity_poly.pdbx_seq_one_letter_code
_entity_poly.pdbx_strand_id
1 'polypeptide(L)'
;MRKILKSKQIEKMIYNRDKVLIGGLPFSGKTTLIREACQDYCNENGIQVIELPKKFNSINELNEWKQKIKEVPKAIIEGRNYIIELILGKVSIADKPSLQSPYLDFRGNVVSMRSIDAIKRIYENDIRDDKAISKILMYSTIAMPNYYTIIPKLVNEGIELYKQGKLDKVLEIVLGLKRLYSSFPKADISGEDSIVYALGLVLPRDIDFKTAWNELSETWKELIYYRLDSVLRLLPGSAEKIISQRDVKSLGDKVSVVDIDPFFVDLAEWGKSIILNDNNLCIIGPIRSAKSTLANYIYSVINSKDIDIIDYNNYDLLNLSKKIMSENKRYIAVLTDDIFYSIFPECNVIDSNNYVKDFIDYLYLKNNAKRKRGVKTDVPLHYYYLYRLKYKMNKEQIKSEYKSDMSKYIINTIFGNNKELINNYLPLLILGKNYLPLPTKVSEIVLNYFNRQTHETFIDWFSAFDFNDYDMGEDQEIRAKENEVFQKVRKDLIREVKENRLEEDLLEVFFDNLLIFKFLPDTKIDDFVKTAYGDYSPIVNTLLYNPDIIDEFNWDLGERSREVCNSLKSLEDIVKEEAINSVGITHKLVEITYEFLSSKVNNYIKIYRLISSQNVDTKCLSKAFEMLKWYIIYGDDSDVFNKFENMLYNVVSKAKDDNLIRDYLKMSFTNIMQSKIYTNEEHINQIAEASNYSKFASLPIFILNKIINGEINVEDIKDPIELYTALLIFFLIEKNATEENVLEDIIHYHDYLEDLYNKFIRYAKKLDENIMTIIFDIVLDFPAESRDQILDILSAGMEIINFTYAMLMFYNYNGMDDQKDALEYINTLIETNYNSLIKKEELNEDDVFTLFEIYKAKLAKTLITSKYDYKSVLQDIVDLRSKANVISKKLKAGISIAYLISKLLLNREVEKTIPNVPEATLYMAALALMGNEEMKKEFYKMVEGIRINGKSVTGDLDNILQKLPSNNYLIPTLEVYFYLKGDHENLSKVIDHVEEKMRGIPLFILNKMFSEINVKGNRNRYIASLILFV
;
A
#
# COMPACT_ATOMS: atom_id res chain seq x y z
N MET A 1 15.27 -13.01 2.76
CA MET A 1 16.18 -12.45 1.74
C MET A 1 16.80 -11.15 2.27
N ARG A 2 18.12 -11.00 2.34
CA ARG A 2 18.77 -9.76 2.85
C ARG A 2 18.53 -8.61 1.87
N LYS A 3 18.06 -7.45 2.37
CA LYS A 3 17.61 -6.31 1.55
C LYS A 3 18.76 -5.69 0.75
N ILE A 4 18.54 -5.51 -0.55
CA ILE A 4 19.30 -4.56 -1.36
C ILE A 4 18.98 -3.16 -0.83
N LEU A 5 19.98 -2.45 -0.31
CA LEU A 5 19.80 -1.09 0.19
C LEU A 5 19.58 -0.12 -0.98
N LYS A 6 18.42 0.54 -1.01
CA LYS A 6 18.19 1.71 -1.90
C LYS A 6 18.81 2.97 -1.27
N SER A 7 19.15 3.97 -2.08
CA SER A 7 19.65 5.30 -1.62
C SER A 7 18.81 5.89 -0.47
N LYS A 8 17.48 5.93 -0.64
CA LYS A 8 16.52 6.38 0.39
C LYS A 8 16.58 5.61 1.71
N GLN A 9 16.98 4.34 1.69
CA GLN A 9 17.13 3.55 2.93
C GLN A 9 18.44 3.89 3.63
N ILE A 10 19.50 4.18 2.86
CA ILE A 10 20.77 4.67 3.40
C ILE A 10 20.53 6.02 4.08
N GLU A 11 19.82 6.95 3.43
CA GLU A 11 19.39 8.24 4.01
C GLU A 11 18.64 8.07 5.35
N LYS A 12 17.62 7.19 5.40
CA LYS A 12 16.87 6.92 6.64
C LYS A 12 17.73 6.30 7.75
N MET A 13 18.68 5.43 7.39
CA MET A 13 19.61 4.84 8.36
C MET A 13 20.56 5.90 8.96
N ILE A 14 20.95 6.89 8.15
CA ILE A 14 21.81 7.99 8.57
C ILE A 14 21.07 8.95 9.50
N TYR A 15 19.79 9.22 9.24
CA TYR A 15 18.97 10.10 10.10
C TYR A 15 18.83 9.56 11.54
N ASN A 16 18.76 8.24 11.71
CA ASN A 16 18.43 7.59 12.99
C ASN A 16 19.65 7.09 13.79
N ARG A 17 20.87 7.16 13.24
CA ARG A 17 22.06 6.56 13.87
C ARG A 17 23.30 7.42 13.64
N ASP A 18 24.08 7.60 14.70
CA ASP A 18 25.38 8.28 14.60
C ASP A 18 26.34 7.53 13.67
N LYS A 19 26.32 6.19 13.68
CA LYS A 19 27.16 5.36 12.79
C LYS A 19 26.34 4.40 11.94
N VAL A 20 26.54 4.48 10.63
CA VAL A 20 25.90 3.58 9.66
C VAL A 20 26.94 2.62 9.11
N LEU A 21 26.71 1.32 9.30
CA LEU A 21 27.61 0.26 8.84
C LEU A 21 27.10 -0.30 7.52
N ILE A 22 27.91 -0.18 6.47
CA ILE A 22 27.60 -0.71 5.15
C ILE A 22 28.62 -1.80 4.80
N GLY A 23 28.33 -3.01 5.27
CA GLY A 23 29.17 -4.18 5.00
C GLY A 23 28.81 -4.89 3.70
N GLY A 24 29.78 -5.48 2.99
CA GLY A 24 29.55 -6.31 1.78
C GLY A 24 30.57 -7.43 1.57
N LEU A 25 30.37 -8.23 0.52
CA LEU A 25 31.40 -9.14 -0.01
C LEU A 25 32.50 -8.32 -0.72
N PRO A 26 33.70 -8.90 -0.96
CA PRO A 26 34.70 -8.30 -1.83
C PRO A 26 34.01 -7.83 -3.12
N PHE A 27 34.24 -6.58 -3.52
CA PHE A 27 33.71 -5.97 -4.74
C PHE A 27 32.23 -5.55 -4.78
N SER A 28 31.54 -5.44 -3.65
CA SER A 28 30.34 -4.59 -3.63
C SER A 28 30.79 -3.13 -3.81
N GLY A 29 30.73 -2.59 -5.04
CA GLY A 29 31.05 -1.19 -5.34
C GLY A 29 30.00 -0.25 -4.74
N LYS A 30 30.01 -0.09 -3.41
CA LYS A 30 29.04 0.75 -2.70
C LYS A 30 29.54 2.17 -2.57
N THR A 31 30.85 2.41 -2.58
CA THR A 31 31.45 3.74 -2.42
C THR A 31 30.92 4.75 -3.43
N THR A 32 30.74 4.36 -4.70
CA THR A 32 30.19 5.25 -5.74
C THR A 32 28.71 5.55 -5.51
N LEU A 33 27.89 4.54 -5.17
CA LEU A 33 26.45 4.70 -4.92
C LEU A 33 26.13 5.40 -3.59
N ILE A 34 26.93 5.19 -2.55
CA ILE A 34 26.80 5.88 -1.25
C ILE A 34 27.19 7.34 -1.41
N ARG A 35 28.28 7.62 -2.16
CA ARG A 35 28.66 8.98 -2.49
C ARG A 35 27.60 9.63 -3.34
N GLU A 36 27.17 9.05 -4.46
CA GLU A 36 26.09 9.59 -5.30
C GLU A 36 24.78 9.82 -4.53
N ALA A 37 24.42 8.94 -3.59
CA ALA A 37 23.19 9.05 -2.81
C ALA A 37 23.27 10.05 -1.64
N CYS A 38 24.45 10.31 -1.09
CA CYS A 38 24.59 11.08 0.15
C CYS A 38 25.52 12.28 0.02
N GLN A 39 26.18 12.55 -1.11
CA GLN A 39 27.28 13.52 -1.14
C GLN A 39 26.89 14.88 -0.56
N ASP A 40 25.73 15.41 -0.97
CA ASP A 40 25.24 16.70 -0.48
C ASP A 40 24.80 16.61 0.99
N TYR A 41 23.98 15.61 1.33
CA TYR A 41 23.48 15.41 2.69
C TYR A 41 24.57 15.10 3.74
N CYS A 42 25.52 14.24 3.40
CA CYS A 42 26.65 13.85 4.22
C CYS A 42 27.57 15.06 4.49
N ASN A 43 27.80 15.89 3.48
CA ASN A 43 28.59 17.11 3.62
C ASN A 43 27.87 18.14 4.51
N GLU A 44 26.57 18.37 4.30
CA GLU A 44 25.76 19.31 5.08
C GLU A 44 25.65 18.95 6.57
N ASN A 45 25.69 17.65 6.91
CA ASN A 45 25.51 17.15 8.27
C ASN A 45 26.81 16.67 8.93
N GLY A 46 27.97 16.94 8.32
CA GLY A 46 29.29 16.59 8.87
C GLY A 46 29.53 15.09 9.03
N ILE A 47 28.89 14.26 8.20
CA ILE A 47 28.99 12.79 8.26
C ILE A 47 30.20 12.33 7.44
N GLN A 48 31.16 11.67 8.09
CA GLN A 48 32.34 11.15 7.40
C GLN A 48 32.06 9.80 6.73
N VAL A 49 32.42 9.65 5.45
CA VAL A 49 32.41 8.35 4.77
C VAL A 49 33.79 7.70 4.91
N ILE A 50 33.87 6.62 5.67
CA ILE A 50 35.10 5.89 5.98
C ILE A 50 35.08 4.55 5.26
N GLU A 51 35.99 4.38 4.30
CA GLU A 51 36.23 3.08 3.66
C GLU A 51 37.32 2.33 4.46
N LEU A 52 36.99 1.10 4.85
CA LEU A 52 37.88 0.22 5.61
C LEU A 52 38.89 -0.47 4.70
N PRO A 53 40.13 -0.71 5.20
CA PRO A 53 41.14 -1.41 4.42
C PRO A 53 40.70 -2.85 4.12
N LYS A 54 41.15 -3.38 2.99
CA LYS A 54 40.86 -4.75 2.55
C LYS A 54 41.65 -5.81 3.33
N LYS A 55 42.84 -5.47 3.82
CA LYS A 55 43.76 -6.34 4.56
C LYS A 55 44.56 -5.52 5.57
N PHE A 56 45.12 -6.18 6.57
CA PHE A 56 45.97 -5.58 7.60
C PHE A 56 47.33 -6.27 7.63
N ASN A 57 48.38 -5.51 7.87
CA ASN A 57 49.73 -6.02 8.00
C ASN A 57 50.01 -6.56 9.41
N SER A 58 49.33 -6.02 10.43
CA SER A 58 49.49 -6.42 11.84
C SER A 58 48.21 -6.22 12.65
N ILE A 59 48.18 -6.83 13.85
CA ILE A 59 47.11 -6.61 14.85
C ILE A 59 47.12 -5.14 15.34
N ASN A 60 48.30 -4.51 15.42
CA ASN A 60 48.41 -3.10 15.80
C ASN A 60 47.68 -2.19 14.82
N GLU A 61 47.84 -2.42 13.51
CA GLU A 61 47.12 -1.67 12.46
C GLU A 61 45.59 -1.84 12.60
N LEU A 62 45.12 -3.05 12.90
CA LEU A 62 43.69 -3.28 13.18
C LEU A 62 43.22 -2.48 14.40
N ASN A 63 44.01 -2.45 15.47
CA ASN A 63 43.69 -1.70 16.69
C ASN A 63 43.69 -0.18 16.48
N GLU A 64 44.59 0.34 15.65
CA GLU A 64 44.59 1.75 15.23
C GLU A 64 43.28 2.10 14.48
N TRP A 65 42.83 1.23 13.57
CA TRP A 65 41.54 1.40 12.88
C TRP A 65 40.33 1.31 13.82
N LYS A 66 40.38 0.43 14.83
CA LYS A 66 39.37 0.37 15.90
C LYS A 66 39.27 1.69 16.64
N GLN A 67 40.41 2.25 17.02
CA GLN A 67 40.48 3.52 17.73
C GLN A 67 39.97 4.67 16.86
N LYS A 68 40.42 4.77 15.61
CA LYS A 68 39.98 5.77 14.63
C LYS A 68 38.46 5.76 14.45
N ILE A 69 37.85 4.57 14.30
CA ILE A 69 36.40 4.46 14.15
C ILE A 69 35.65 4.78 15.44
N LYS A 70 36.22 4.47 16.60
CA LYS A 70 35.63 4.83 17.89
C LYS A 70 35.57 6.35 18.07
N GLU A 71 36.63 7.05 17.68
CA GLU A 71 36.80 8.50 17.85
C GLU A 71 35.92 9.36 16.93
N VAL A 72 35.48 8.84 15.77
CA VAL A 72 34.57 9.58 14.90
C VAL A 72 33.14 9.49 15.44
N PRO A 73 32.44 10.59 15.74
CA PRO A 73 31.08 10.54 16.29
C PRO A 73 30.06 10.16 15.23
N LYS A 74 30.04 10.84 14.07
CA LYS A 74 29.12 10.58 12.96
C LYS A 74 29.81 10.09 11.69
N ALA A 75 29.55 8.85 11.27
CA ALA A 75 30.18 8.27 10.09
C ALA A 75 29.38 7.17 9.40
N ILE A 76 29.57 7.06 8.09
CA ILE A 76 29.25 5.88 7.30
C ILE A 76 30.52 5.05 7.17
N ILE A 77 30.50 3.83 7.71
CA ILE A 77 31.64 2.91 7.66
C ILE A 77 31.34 1.86 6.60
N GLU A 78 32.08 1.92 5.49
CA GLU A 78 32.01 0.96 4.40
C GLU A 78 33.16 -0.04 4.52
N GLY A 79 32.88 -1.33 4.35
CA GLY A 79 33.94 -2.32 4.34
C GLY A 79 33.42 -3.74 4.12
N ARG A 80 34.34 -4.70 4.17
CA ARG A 80 33.95 -6.12 4.13
C ARG A 80 33.32 -6.52 5.46
N ASN A 81 32.27 -7.33 5.45
CA ASN A 81 31.51 -7.70 6.68
C ASN A 81 32.41 -8.17 7.82
N TYR A 82 33.33 -9.11 7.54
CA TYR A 82 34.24 -9.66 8.54
C TYR A 82 35.16 -8.59 9.15
N ILE A 83 35.61 -7.63 8.34
CA ILE A 83 36.47 -6.54 8.81
C ILE A 83 35.68 -5.58 9.71
N ILE A 84 34.45 -5.25 9.32
CA ILE A 84 33.55 -4.45 10.16
C ILE A 84 33.31 -5.16 11.51
N GLU A 85 33.02 -6.46 11.50
CA GLU A 85 32.80 -7.23 12.73
C GLU A 85 34.04 -7.28 13.63
N LEU A 86 35.23 -7.45 13.04
CA LEU A 86 36.50 -7.39 13.76
C LEU A 86 36.72 -6.01 14.40
N ILE A 87 36.49 -4.93 13.65
CA ILE A 87 36.68 -3.56 14.14
C ILE A 87 35.69 -3.22 15.25
N LEU A 88 34.45 -3.70 15.14
CA LEU A 88 33.43 -3.51 16.18
C LEU A 88 33.63 -4.42 17.40
N GLY A 89 34.62 -5.32 17.37
CA GLY A 89 34.89 -6.27 18.45
C GLY A 89 33.83 -7.36 18.59
N LYS A 90 32.96 -7.55 17.58
CA LYS A 90 31.96 -8.63 17.55
C LYS A 90 32.58 -9.99 17.31
N VAL A 91 33.72 -10.01 16.62
CA VAL A 91 34.55 -11.18 16.37
C VAL A 91 35.98 -10.84 16.78
N SER A 92 36.69 -11.79 17.37
CA SER A 92 38.14 -11.67 17.61
C SER A 92 38.93 -12.60 16.70
N ILE A 93 40.20 -12.27 16.46
CA ILE A 93 41.13 -13.13 15.73
C ILE A 93 41.40 -14.36 16.60
N ALA A 94 41.41 -15.54 16.00
CA ALA A 94 41.76 -16.78 16.69
C ALA A 94 43.27 -16.89 16.89
N ASP A 95 43.70 -17.33 18.08
CA ASP A 95 45.12 -17.58 18.37
C ASP A 95 45.67 -18.73 17.50
N LYS A 96 44.82 -19.72 17.19
CA LYS A 96 45.10 -20.81 16.27
C LYS A 96 43.86 -21.10 15.41
N PRO A 97 43.94 -21.00 14.07
CA PRO A 97 42.80 -21.36 13.21
C PRO A 97 42.49 -22.86 13.33
N SER A 98 41.22 -23.25 13.22
CA SER A 98 40.79 -24.65 13.40
C SER A 98 39.58 -24.98 12.51
N LEU A 99 39.61 -26.19 11.94
CA LEU A 99 38.47 -26.78 11.21
C LEU A 99 37.49 -27.54 12.11
N GLN A 100 37.79 -27.71 13.40
CA GLN A 100 36.87 -28.37 14.33
C GLN A 100 35.59 -27.56 14.57
N SER A 101 35.69 -26.23 14.52
CA SER A 101 34.57 -25.32 14.79
C SER A 101 34.71 -24.03 13.98
N PRO A 102 34.50 -24.11 12.65
CA PRO A 102 34.60 -22.95 11.76
C PRO A 102 33.52 -21.90 12.10
N TYR A 103 33.89 -20.61 12.05
CA TYR A 103 32.94 -19.52 12.23
C TYR A 103 32.18 -19.27 10.92
N LEU A 104 30.96 -19.79 10.82
CA LEU A 104 30.15 -19.69 9.59
C LEU A 104 29.23 -18.46 9.55
N ASP A 105 29.16 -17.70 10.64
CA ASP A 105 28.18 -16.64 10.86
C ASP A 105 28.51 -15.36 10.08
N PHE A 106 28.18 -15.34 8.79
CA PHE A 106 28.31 -14.15 7.95
C PHE A 106 27.10 -13.23 8.13
N ARG A 107 27.19 -12.12 8.86
CA ARG A 107 26.09 -11.13 8.96
C ARG A 107 26.40 -9.90 8.08
N GLY A 108 25.40 -9.34 7.39
CA GLY A 108 25.54 -8.11 6.59
C GLY A 108 24.84 -8.11 5.21
N ASN A 109 24.62 -6.92 4.65
CA ASN A 109 23.86 -6.68 3.41
C ASN A 109 24.74 -6.84 2.15
N VAL A 110 24.43 -7.80 1.28
CA VAL A 110 25.18 -7.98 0.03
C VAL A 110 24.56 -7.15 -1.10
N VAL A 111 25.38 -6.48 -1.92
CA VAL A 111 24.88 -5.91 -3.19
C VAL A 111 24.81 -7.06 -4.19
N SER A 112 23.58 -7.47 -4.49
CA SER A 112 23.30 -8.49 -5.49
C SER A 112 22.68 -7.84 -6.72
N MET A 113 23.08 -8.31 -7.90
CA MET A 113 22.30 -8.15 -9.12
C MET A 113 21.20 -9.22 -9.14
N ARG A 114 20.02 -8.91 -9.68
CA ARG A 114 18.99 -9.94 -9.90
C ARG A 114 19.37 -10.80 -11.11
N SER A 115 18.96 -12.05 -11.13
CA SER A 115 19.23 -13.00 -12.22
C SER A 115 18.73 -12.47 -13.57
N ILE A 116 17.55 -11.88 -13.60
CA ILE A 116 16.99 -11.23 -14.79
C ILE A 116 17.88 -10.10 -15.34
N ASP A 117 18.51 -9.31 -14.46
CA ASP A 117 19.36 -8.19 -14.85
C ASP A 117 20.74 -8.68 -15.31
N ALA A 118 21.27 -9.72 -14.68
CA ALA A 118 22.47 -10.42 -15.12
C ALA A 118 22.29 -10.98 -16.53
N ILE A 119 21.15 -11.65 -16.79
CA ILE A 119 20.81 -12.21 -18.10
C ILE A 119 20.68 -11.10 -19.15
N LYS A 120 20.00 -9.98 -18.85
CA LYS A 120 19.93 -8.82 -19.76
C LYS A 120 21.31 -8.29 -20.14
N ARG A 121 22.21 -8.17 -19.17
CA ARG A 121 23.58 -7.70 -19.40
C ARG A 121 24.39 -8.65 -20.29
N ILE A 122 24.21 -9.96 -20.13
CA ILE A 122 24.83 -10.96 -21.01
C ILE A 122 24.23 -10.89 -22.42
N TYR A 123 22.91 -10.71 -22.51
CA TYR A 123 22.17 -10.49 -23.75
C TYR A 123 22.59 -9.23 -24.52
N GLU A 124 22.93 -8.14 -23.82
CA GLU A 124 23.51 -6.91 -24.39
C GLU A 124 24.92 -7.11 -24.96
N ASN A 125 25.56 -8.24 -24.66
CA ASN A 125 26.87 -8.64 -25.20
C ASN A 125 26.76 -9.69 -26.33
N ASP A 126 25.57 -9.80 -26.95
CA ASP A 126 25.27 -10.72 -28.06
C ASP A 126 25.40 -12.21 -27.73
N ILE A 127 25.38 -12.59 -26.45
CA ILE A 127 25.40 -13.98 -26.00
C ILE A 127 23.97 -14.42 -25.71
N ARG A 128 23.37 -15.23 -26.60
CA ARG A 128 21.97 -15.71 -26.48
C ARG A 128 21.83 -17.21 -26.22
N ASP A 129 22.93 -17.95 -26.30
CA ASP A 129 22.94 -19.39 -26.01
C ASP A 129 22.74 -19.64 -24.52
N ASP A 130 21.70 -20.39 -24.16
CA ASP A 130 21.35 -20.66 -22.75
C ASP A 130 22.47 -21.39 -22.01
N LYS A 131 23.23 -22.27 -22.69
CA LYS A 131 24.35 -22.98 -22.04
C LYS A 131 25.47 -22.02 -21.70
N ALA A 132 25.86 -21.13 -22.62
CA ALA A 132 26.84 -20.09 -22.38
C ALA A 132 26.42 -19.16 -21.23
N ILE A 133 25.16 -18.70 -21.24
CA ILE A 133 24.63 -17.81 -20.19
C ILE A 133 24.63 -18.51 -18.84
N SER A 134 24.17 -19.76 -18.80
CA SER A 134 24.16 -20.59 -17.59
C SER A 134 25.56 -20.70 -17.00
N LYS A 135 26.57 -21.04 -17.82
CA LYS A 135 27.98 -21.13 -17.40
C LYS A 135 28.51 -19.79 -16.87
N ILE A 136 28.17 -18.66 -17.49
CA ILE A 136 28.56 -17.32 -17.01
C ILE A 136 27.93 -17.04 -15.64
N LEU A 137 26.65 -17.37 -15.46
CA LEU A 137 25.95 -17.20 -14.18
C LEU A 137 26.50 -18.16 -13.11
N MET A 138 26.83 -19.40 -13.48
CA MET A 138 27.49 -20.36 -12.60
C MET A 138 28.88 -19.84 -12.20
N TYR A 139 29.63 -19.19 -13.09
CA TYR A 139 30.89 -18.54 -12.72
C TYR A 139 30.69 -17.34 -11.77
N SER A 140 29.53 -16.68 -11.81
CA SER A 140 29.34 -15.37 -11.15
C SER A 140 28.53 -15.39 -9.86
N THR A 141 27.88 -16.52 -9.56
CA THR A 141 26.97 -16.68 -8.42
C THR A 141 27.72 -17.21 -7.21
N ILE A 142 27.49 -16.64 -6.03
CA ILE A 142 27.92 -17.22 -4.76
C ILE A 142 26.69 -17.49 -3.89
N ALA A 143 26.63 -18.68 -3.29
CA ALA A 143 25.55 -19.09 -2.42
C ALA A 143 26.08 -19.59 -1.07
N MET A 144 25.35 -19.23 -0.02
CA MET A 144 25.46 -19.71 1.35
C MET A 144 24.07 -20.20 1.79
N PRO A 145 23.95 -21.03 2.84
CA PRO A 145 22.67 -21.59 3.26
C PRO A 145 21.55 -20.55 3.47
N ASN A 146 21.90 -19.34 3.92
CA ASN A 146 20.96 -18.27 4.24
C ASN A 146 20.85 -17.14 3.19
N TYR A 147 21.65 -17.15 2.12
CA TYR A 147 21.53 -16.19 1.01
C TYR A 147 22.32 -16.62 -0.22
N TYR A 148 21.95 -16.08 -1.39
CA TYR A 148 22.77 -16.14 -2.60
C TYR A 148 22.92 -14.74 -3.20
N THR A 149 23.91 -14.59 -4.10
CA THR A 149 24.20 -13.31 -4.75
C THR A 149 24.87 -13.53 -6.10
N ILE A 150 24.57 -12.66 -7.06
CA ILE A 150 25.30 -12.58 -8.34
C ILE A 150 26.22 -11.37 -8.30
N ILE A 151 27.52 -11.59 -8.50
CA ILE A 151 28.54 -10.53 -8.47
C ILE A 151 28.70 -9.92 -9.87
N PRO A 152 28.36 -8.62 -10.09
CA PRO A 152 28.42 -8.01 -11.42
C PRO A 152 29.80 -8.05 -12.08
N LYS A 153 30.87 -7.91 -11.28
CA LYS A 153 32.24 -7.98 -11.80
C LYS A 153 32.56 -9.35 -12.38
N LEU A 154 32.14 -10.42 -11.70
CA LEU A 154 32.31 -11.79 -12.18
C LEU A 154 31.47 -12.06 -13.43
N VAL A 155 30.32 -11.40 -13.60
CA VAL A 155 29.53 -11.51 -14.84
C VAL A 155 30.32 -10.96 -16.03
N ASN A 156 30.97 -9.81 -15.89
CA ASN A 156 31.83 -9.26 -16.95
C ASN A 156 33.02 -10.17 -17.25
N GLU A 157 33.71 -10.64 -16.20
CA GLU A 157 34.82 -11.59 -16.36
C GLU A 157 34.37 -12.89 -17.04
N GLY A 158 33.19 -13.42 -16.69
CA GLY A 158 32.61 -14.60 -17.32
C GLY A 158 32.30 -14.38 -18.81
N ILE A 159 31.78 -13.21 -19.18
CA ILE A 159 31.57 -12.82 -20.59
C ILE A 159 32.91 -12.78 -21.35
N GLU A 160 33.95 -12.20 -20.75
CA GLU A 160 35.29 -12.14 -21.35
C GLU A 160 35.91 -13.53 -21.52
N LEU A 161 35.86 -14.37 -20.48
CA LEU A 161 36.35 -15.75 -20.52
C LEU A 161 35.59 -16.59 -21.55
N TYR A 162 34.28 -16.38 -21.70
CA TYR A 162 33.48 -17.02 -22.75
C TYR A 162 33.97 -16.60 -24.14
N LYS A 163 34.14 -15.30 -24.39
CA LYS A 163 34.64 -14.77 -25.67
C LYS A 163 36.05 -15.28 -26.01
N GLN A 164 36.85 -15.61 -24.99
CA GLN A 164 38.20 -16.20 -25.14
C GLN A 164 38.22 -17.73 -25.26
N GLY A 165 37.07 -18.41 -25.13
CA GLY A 165 36.99 -19.88 -25.13
C GLY A 165 37.61 -20.57 -23.90
N LYS A 166 37.80 -19.83 -22.80
CA LYS A 166 38.46 -20.33 -21.57
C LYS A 166 37.50 -20.63 -20.41
N LEU A 167 36.24 -20.23 -20.53
CA LEU A 167 35.27 -20.31 -19.43
C LEU A 167 35.12 -21.73 -18.86
N ASP A 168 35.00 -22.76 -19.71
CA ASP A 168 34.78 -24.14 -19.26
C ASP A 168 35.92 -24.67 -18.38
N LYS A 169 37.18 -24.38 -18.77
CA LYS A 169 38.37 -24.77 -18.01
C LYS A 169 38.41 -24.12 -16.62
N VAL A 170 38.08 -22.82 -16.56
CA VAL A 170 38.11 -22.06 -15.30
C VAL A 170 36.90 -22.40 -14.42
N LEU A 171 35.74 -22.69 -15.04
CA LEU A 171 34.50 -22.96 -14.32
C LEU A 171 34.60 -24.22 -13.45
N GLU A 172 35.25 -25.30 -13.92
CA GLU A 172 35.46 -26.50 -13.12
C GLU A 172 36.21 -26.20 -11.81
N ILE A 173 37.26 -25.38 -11.89
CA ILE A 173 38.05 -24.92 -10.73
C ILE A 173 37.17 -24.08 -9.79
N VAL A 174 36.45 -23.11 -10.34
CA VAL A 174 35.59 -22.19 -9.59
C VAL A 174 34.46 -22.94 -8.86
N LEU A 175 33.79 -23.88 -9.52
CA LEU A 175 32.70 -24.66 -8.92
C LEU A 175 33.18 -25.50 -7.73
N GLY A 176 34.41 -26.03 -7.78
CA GLY A 176 35.05 -26.65 -6.62
C GLY A 176 35.24 -25.66 -5.47
N LEU A 177 35.92 -24.54 -5.74
CA LEU A 177 36.25 -23.50 -4.75
C LEU A 177 35.02 -22.88 -4.07
N LYS A 178 33.88 -22.81 -4.78
CA LYS A 178 32.60 -22.40 -4.19
C LYS A 178 32.15 -23.24 -3.00
N ARG A 179 32.64 -24.47 -2.84
CA ARG A 179 32.35 -25.30 -1.65
C ARG A 179 32.80 -24.63 -0.36
N LEU A 180 33.78 -23.73 -0.38
CA LEU A 180 34.14 -22.90 0.79
C LEU A 180 32.96 -22.03 1.26
N TYR A 181 32.05 -21.66 0.37
CA TYR A 181 30.87 -20.87 0.70
C TYR A 181 29.67 -21.76 1.07
N SER A 182 29.45 -22.84 0.32
CA SER A 182 28.26 -23.68 0.49
C SER A 182 28.38 -24.76 1.57
N SER A 183 29.58 -25.31 1.78
CA SER A 183 29.84 -26.44 2.70
C SER A 183 31.30 -26.42 3.15
N PHE A 184 31.63 -25.47 4.03
CA PHE A 184 33.00 -25.27 4.47
C PHE A 184 33.54 -26.55 5.15
N PRO A 185 34.75 -27.03 4.80
CA PRO A 185 35.29 -28.27 5.36
C PRO A 185 35.38 -28.27 6.89
N LYS A 186 35.02 -29.40 7.51
CA LYS A 186 35.17 -29.64 8.96
C LYS A 186 36.10 -30.85 9.14
N ALA A 187 37.13 -30.69 9.97
CA ALA A 187 38.13 -31.72 10.24
C ALA A 187 38.85 -31.44 11.56
N ASP A 188 39.45 -32.48 12.15
CA ASP A 188 40.31 -32.35 13.32
C ASP A 188 41.72 -31.83 12.93
N ILE A 189 41.78 -30.58 12.43
CA ILE A 189 43.00 -29.94 11.93
C ILE A 189 43.03 -28.49 12.42
N SER A 190 44.19 -28.05 12.91
CA SER A 190 44.41 -26.71 13.43
C SER A 190 45.77 -26.12 13.01
N GLY A 191 45.93 -24.80 13.11
CA GLY A 191 47.11 -24.08 12.65
C GLY A 191 47.06 -23.79 11.14
N GLU A 192 48.17 -23.38 10.54
CA GLU A 192 48.22 -23.04 9.09
C GLU A 192 47.72 -24.18 8.19
N ASP A 193 47.90 -25.43 8.62
CA ASP A 193 47.42 -26.62 7.92
C ASP A 193 45.90 -26.63 7.73
N SER A 194 45.13 -25.98 8.63
CA SER A 194 43.68 -25.82 8.47
C SER A 194 43.29 -25.08 7.19
N ILE A 195 44.11 -24.10 6.78
CA ILE A 195 43.88 -23.27 5.59
C ILE A 195 44.18 -24.08 4.33
N VAL A 196 45.36 -24.70 4.29
CA VAL A 196 45.85 -25.50 3.16
C VAL A 196 44.95 -26.72 2.94
N TYR A 197 44.53 -27.38 4.03
CA TYR A 197 43.65 -28.53 3.97
C TYR A 197 42.24 -28.17 3.49
N ALA A 198 41.64 -27.08 4.02
CA ALA A 198 40.33 -26.64 3.57
C ALA A 198 40.33 -26.27 2.08
N LEU A 199 41.38 -25.59 1.61
CA LEU A 199 41.54 -25.25 0.20
C LEU A 199 41.79 -26.49 -0.67
N GLY A 200 42.60 -27.44 -0.19
CA GLY A 200 42.89 -28.69 -0.88
C GLY A 200 41.65 -29.56 -1.09
N LEU A 201 40.75 -29.63 -0.10
CA LEU A 201 39.51 -30.42 -0.18
C LEU A 201 38.47 -29.88 -1.18
N VAL A 202 38.54 -28.60 -1.54
CA VAL A 202 37.59 -28.00 -2.49
C VAL A 202 38.12 -27.96 -3.92
N LEU A 203 39.41 -28.24 -4.11
CA LEU A 203 40.04 -28.31 -5.43
C LEU A 203 39.89 -29.71 -6.04
N PRO A 204 39.44 -29.83 -7.30
CA PRO A 204 39.30 -31.14 -7.95
C PRO A 204 40.62 -31.89 -8.01
N ARG A 205 40.63 -33.17 -7.60
CA ARG A 205 41.83 -34.01 -7.45
C ARG A 205 42.68 -34.15 -8.73
N ASP A 206 42.08 -34.01 -9.90
CA ASP A 206 42.75 -34.17 -11.20
C ASP A 206 43.45 -32.88 -11.69
N ILE A 207 43.35 -31.77 -10.94
CA ILE A 207 43.89 -30.47 -11.33
C ILE A 207 45.00 -30.05 -10.37
N ASP A 208 46.20 -29.79 -10.91
CA ASP A 208 47.33 -29.24 -10.14
C ASP A 208 47.02 -27.83 -9.60
N PHE A 209 47.33 -27.60 -8.33
CA PHE A 209 47.03 -26.34 -7.65
C PHE A 209 47.70 -25.14 -8.30
N LYS A 210 48.99 -25.22 -8.66
CA LYS A 210 49.71 -24.07 -9.24
C LYS A 210 49.09 -23.67 -10.57
N THR A 211 48.73 -24.66 -11.38
CA THR A 211 48.03 -24.47 -12.64
C THR A 211 46.64 -23.87 -12.43
N ALA A 212 45.84 -24.42 -11.50
CA ALA A 212 44.52 -23.90 -11.18
C ALA A 212 44.58 -22.45 -10.67
N TRP A 213 45.49 -22.17 -9.75
CA TRP A 213 45.63 -20.88 -9.10
C TRP A 213 46.03 -19.78 -10.08
N ASN A 214 46.88 -20.09 -11.07
CA ASN A 214 47.28 -19.13 -12.11
C ASN A 214 46.15 -18.80 -13.09
N GLU A 215 45.23 -19.72 -13.33
CA GLU A 215 44.07 -19.52 -14.24
C GLU A 215 42.90 -18.78 -13.56
N LEU A 216 42.88 -18.68 -12.23
CA LEU A 216 41.87 -17.93 -11.49
C LEU A 216 42.06 -16.42 -11.66
N SER A 217 40.94 -15.69 -11.81
CA SER A 217 40.96 -14.24 -11.76
C SER A 217 41.35 -13.72 -10.37
N GLU A 218 41.93 -12.53 -10.31
CA GLU A 218 42.25 -11.86 -9.05
C GLU A 218 41.00 -11.65 -8.18
N THR A 219 39.84 -11.51 -8.82
CA THR A 219 38.54 -11.40 -8.13
C THR A 219 38.20 -12.70 -7.38
N TRP A 220 38.38 -13.86 -8.00
CA TRP A 220 38.17 -15.16 -7.34
C TRP A 220 39.20 -15.43 -6.24
N LYS A 221 40.48 -15.08 -6.45
CA LYS A 221 41.50 -15.19 -5.40
C LYS A 221 41.15 -14.35 -4.17
N GLU A 222 40.75 -13.08 -4.38
CA GLU A 222 40.33 -12.17 -3.29
C GLU A 222 39.13 -12.75 -2.52
N LEU A 223 38.16 -13.36 -3.20
CA LEU A 223 37.02 -14.03 -2.60
C LEU A 223 37.44 -15.21 -1.71
N ILE A 224 38.31 -16.09 -2.23
CA ILE A 224 38.81 -17.27 -1.50
C ILE A 224 39.56 -16.86 -0.24
N TYR A 225 40.50 -15.91 -0.36
CA TYR A 225 41.24 -15.39 0.79
C TYR A 225 40.30 -14.83 1.85
N TYR A 226 39.34 -13.99 1.43
CA TYR A 226 38.38 -13.39 2.33
C TYR A 226 37.53 -14.44 3.06
N ARG A 227 37.11 -15.50 2.37
CA ARG A 227 36.32 -16.56 2.98
C ARG A 227 37.13 -17.36 3.99
N LEU A 228 38.37 -17.72 3.66
CA LEU A 228 39.26 -18.43 4.57
C LEU A 228 39.60 -17.59 5.80
N ASP A 229 39.98 -16.32 5.60
CA ASP A 229 40.27 -15.40 6.70
C ASP A 229 39.07 -15.24 7.64
N SER A 230 37.86 -15.10 7.08
CA SER A 230 36.67 -14.90 7.88
C SER A 230 36.24 -16.14 8.65
N VAL A 231 36.26 -17.32 8.04
CA VAL A 231 35.76 -18.55 8.67
C VAL A 231 36.73 -19.07 9.73
N LEU A 232 38.03 -18.92 9.47
CA LEU A 232 39.08 -19.34 10.39
C LEU A 232 39.49 -18.24 11.37
N ARG A 233 38.78 -17.11 11.34
CA ARG A 233 38.99 -15.94 12.21
C ARG A 233 40.44 -15.43 12.18
N LEU A 234 41.03 -15.34 10.99
CA LEU A 234 42.39 -14.85 10.79
C LEU A 234 42.43 -13.32 10.66
N LEU A 235 43.61 -12.72 10.83
CA LEU A 235 43.81 -11.33 10.42
C LEU A 235 43.61 -11.23 8.88
N PRO A 236 42.75 -10.34 8.36
CA PRO A 236 42.52 -10.20 6.93
C PRO A 236 43.82 -10.00 6.14
N GLY A 237 44.10 -10.90 5.19
CA GLY A 237 45.36 -10.99 4.44
C GLY A 237 46.29 -12.13 4.87
N SER A 238 45.95 -12.89 5.92
CA SER A 238 46.78 -14.01 6.39
C SER A 238 46.72 -15.21 5.45
N ALA A 239 45.53 -15.56 4.95
CA ALA A 239 45.36 -16.64 3.98
C ALA A 239 46.22 -16.42 2.72
N GLU A 240 46.30 -15.18 2.21
CA GLU A 240 47.14 -14.81 1.06
C GLU A 240 48.62 -15.12 1.31
N LYS A 241 49.14 -14.75 2.49
CA LYS A 241 50.54 -15.01 2.89
C LYS A 241 50.83 -16.51 3.03
N ILE A 242 49.91 -17.26 3.63
CA ILE A 242 50.12 -18.69 3.90
C ILE A 242 50.03 -19.51 2.62
N ILE A 243 49.04 -19.24 1.76
CA ILE A 243 48.85 -19.95 0.49
C ILE A 243 50.02 -19.71 -0.47
N SER A 244 50.61 -18.51 -0.47
CA SER A 244 51.77 -18.21 -1.32
C SER A 244 53.07 -18.89 -0.88
N GLN A 245 53.13 -19.42 0.35
CA GLN A 245 54.32 -20.03 0.93
C GLN A 245 54.23 -21.56 1.09
N ARG A 246 53.06 -22.17 0.84
CA ARG A 246 52.78 -23.58 1.08
C ARG A 246 52.31 -24.27 -0.20
N ASP A 247 52.72 -25.53 -0.39
CA ASP A 247 52.17 -26.36 -1.48
C ASP A 247 50.82 -26.95 -1.04
N VAL A 248 49.76 -26.62 -1.79
CA VAL A 248 48.40 -27.13 -1.58
C VAL A 248 48.18 -28.38 -2.45
N LYS A 249 47.75 -29.48 -1.85
CA LYS A 249 47.37 -30.70 -2.57
C LYS A 249 45.88 -30.70 -2.89
N SER A 250 45.53 -30.93 -4.14
CA SER A 250 44.13 -31.12 -4.57
C SER A 250 43.62 -32.48 -4.10
N LEU A 251 42.64 -32.47 -3.20
CA LEU A 251 42.07 -33.65 -2.54
C LEU A 251 40.56 -33.78 -2.77
N GLY A 252 39.93 -32.80 -3.42
CA GLY A 252 38.49 -32.73 -3.60
C GLY A 252 37.93 -33.64 -4.68
N ASP A 253 36.61 -33.85 -4.61
CA ASP A 253 35.87 -34.63 -5.60
C ASP A 253 35.92 -34.00 -6.99
N LYS A 254 35.71 -34.83 -8.02
CA LYS A 254 35.55 -34.34 -9.39
C LYS A 254 34.28 -33.50 -9.49
N VAL A 255 34.38 -32.34 -10.12
CA VAL A 255 33.26 -31.42 -10.29
C VAL A 255 32.73 -31.52 -11.72
N SER A 256 31.42 -31.68 -11.86
CA SER A 256 30.77 -31.72 -13.18
C SER A 256 30.05 -30.39 -13.43
N VAL A 257 30.25 -29.82 -14.62
CA VAL A 257 29.45 -28.67 -15.07
C VAL A 257 28.10 -29.21 -15.53
N VAL A 258 27.03 -28.76 -14.89
CA VAL A 258 25.67 -29.21 -15.17
C VAL A 258 24.94 -28.16 -16.02
N ASP A 259 24.16 -28.62 -17.00
CA ASP A 259 23.30 -27.75 -17.80
C ASP A 259 22.07 -27.35 -16.96
N ILE A 260 21.99 -26.07 -16.59
CA ILE A 260 20.88 -25.47 -15.84
C ILE A 260 20.28 -24.34 -16.68
N ASP A 261 18.96 -24.19 -16.70
CA ASP A 261 18.34 -23.02 -17.33
C ASP A 261 18.86 -21.72 -16.66
N PRO A 262 19.28 -20.69 -17.42
CA PRO A 262 19.91 -19.48 -16.88
C PRO A 262 19.19 -18.85 -15.69
N PHE A 263 17.86 -18.83 -15.71
CA PHE A 263 17.07 -18.24 -14.64
C PHE A 263 17.21 -18.96 -13.30
N PHE A 264 17.40 -20.29 -13.31
CA PHE A 264 17.42 -21.10 -12.09
C PHE A 264 18.81 -21.28 -11.49
N VAL A 265 19.87 -20.76 -12.12
CA VAL A 265 21.26 -20.99 -11.69
C VAL A 265 21.50 -20.53 -10.25
N ASP A 266 21.01 -19.34 -9.89
CA ASP A 266 21.15 -18.77 -8.56
C ASP A 266 20.37 -19.55 -7.49
N LEU A 267 19.13 -19.90 -7.79
CA LEU A 267 18.27 -20.71 -6.94
C LEU A 267 18.81 -22.14 -6.77
N ALA A 268 19.39 -22.72 -7.82
CA ALA A 268 20.01 -24.05 -7.78
C ALA A 268 21.28 -24.06 -6.93
N GLU A 269 22.14 -23.04 -7.08
CA GLU A 269 23.30 -22.85 -6.21
C GLU A 269 22.90 -22.64 -4.74
N TRP A 270 21.81 -21.91 -4.49
CA TRP A 270 21.28 -21.72 -3.15
C TRP A 270 20.73 -23.01 -2.54
N GLY A 271 19.86 -23.72 -3.26
CA GLY A 271 19.33 -25.01 -2.81
C GLY A 271 20.44 -26.02 -2.54
N LYS A 272 21.46 -26.08 -3.42
CA LYS A 272 22.68 -26.87 -3.19
C LYS A 272 23.34 -26.52 -1.87
N SER A 273 23.51 -25.23 -1.56
CA SER A 273 24.16 -24.80 -0.32
C SER A 273 23.39 -25.17 0.94
N ILE A 274 22.05 -25.19 0.89
CA ILE A 274 21.20 -25.62 1.99
C ILE A 274 21.41 -27.10 2.28
N ILE A 275 21.31 -27.94 1.24
CA ILE A 275 21.41 -29.40 1.37
C ILE A 275 22.82 -29.83 1.80
N LEU A 276 23.86 -29.23 1.22
CA LEU A 276 25.25 -29.53 1.59
C LEU A 276 25.62 -29.06 3.01
N ASN A 277 24.77 -28.27 3.67
CA ASN A 277 24.90 -27.87 5.07
C ASN A 277 24.00 -28.71 5.99
N ASP A 278 23.64 -29.93 5.56
CA ASP A 278 22.88 -30.93 6.33
C ASP A 278 21.45 -30.50 6.71
N ASN A 279 20.81 -29.67 5.89
CA ASN A 279 19.41 -29.30 6.07
C ASN A 279 18.54 -29.90 4.96
N ASN A 280 17.28 -30.22 5.28
CA ASN A 280 16.27 -30.52 4.27
C ASN A 280 15.81 -29.25 3.55
N LEU A 281 15.33 -29.41 2.32
CA LEU A 281 14.85 -28.32 1.49
C LEU A 281 13.42 -28.59 1.01
N CYS A 282 12.54 -27.61 1.15
CA CYS A 282 11.22 -27.59 0.54
C CYS A 282 11.15 -26.46 -0.50
N ILE A 283 10.64 -26.78 -1.69
CA ILE A 283 10.33 -25.81 -2.73
C ILE A 283 8.81 -25.74 -2.83
N ILE A 284 8.24 -24.59 -2.48
CA ILE A 284 6.79 -24.44 -2.21
C ILE A 284 6.17 -23.44 -3.19
N GLY A 285 4.89 -23.61 -3.51
CA GLY A 285 4.07 -22.61 -4.20
C GLY A 285 2.97 -23.23 -5.06
N PRO A 286 2.37 -22.51 -6.02
CA PRO A 286 1.20 -23.00 -6.75
C PRO A 286 1.51 -24.15 -7.72
N ILE A 287 0.48 -24.88 -8.15
CA ILE A 287 0.63 -25.90 -9.20
C ILE A 287 1.26 -25.30 -10.46
N ARG A 288 2.08 -26.09 -11.16
CA ARG A 288 2.75 -25.68 -12.42
C ARG A 288 3.67 -24.44 -12.32
N SER A 289 4.26 -24.13 -11.15
CA SER A 289 5.21 -23.02 -10.96
C SER A 289 6.70 -23.36 -11.21
N ALA A 290 6.99 -24.44 -11.95
CA ALA A 290 8.34 -24.92 -12.31
C ALA A 290 9.24 -25.39 -11.13
N LYS A 291 8.67 -25.62 -9.94
CA LYS A 291 9.40 -26.09 -8.75
C LYS A 291 10.11 -27.44 -8.96
N SER A 292 9.45 -28.38 -9.64
CA SER A 292 10.02 -29.69 -9.97
C SER A 292 11.29 -29.56 -10.82
N THR A 293 11.30 -28.60 -11.75
CA THR A 293 12.47 -28.29 -12.56
C THR A 293 13.62 -27.77 -11.68
N LEU A 294 13.34 -26.85 -10.76
CA LEU A 294 14.34 -26.34 -9.82
C LEU A 294 14.89 -27.45 -8.90
N ALA A 295 14.04 -28.33 -8.38
CA ALA A 295 14.49 -29.46 -7.55
C ALA A 295 15.46 -30.38 -8.30
N ASN A 296 15.16 -30.70 -9.56
CA ASN A 296 16.03 -31.51 -10.41
C ASN A 296 17.37 -30.80 -10.72
N TYR A 297 17.36 -29.48 -10.89
CA TYR A 297 18.62 -28.71 -11.02
C TYR A 297 19.43 -28.72 -9.73
N ILE A 298 18.80 -28.57 -8.57
CA ILE A 298 19.52 -28.64 -7.28
C ILE A 298 20.15 -30.03 -7.10
N TYR A 299 19.37 -31.07 -7.33
CA TYR A 299 19.82 -32.46 -7.21
C TYR A 299 20.99 -32.78 -8.15
N SER A 300 20.92 -32.34 -9.42
CA SER A 300 21.97 -32.60 -10.40
C SER A 300 23.30 -31.90 -10.07
N VAL A 301 23.26 -30.71 -9.47
CA VAL A 301 24.48 -30.00 -9.04
C VAL A 301 25.08 -30.60 -7.76
N ILE A 302 24.27 -31.20 -6.89
CA ILE A 302 24.78 -31.90 -5.69
C ILE A 302 25.39 -33.26 -6.07
N ASN A 303 24.75 -34.01 -6.96
CA ASN A 303 25.20 -35.31 -7.47
C ASN A 303 25.52 -36.34 -6.36
N SER A 304 24.66 -36.41 -5.33
CA SER A 304 24.77 -37.40 -4.23
C SER A 304 23.59 -38.38 -4.24
N LYS A 305 23.90 -39.66 -4.01
CA LYS A 305 22.91 -40.75 -3.93
C LYS A 305 22.16 -40.78 -2.59
N ASP A 306 22.59 -39.97 -1.61
CA ASP A 306 22.03 -39.94 -0.27
C ASP A 306 20.89 -38.93 -0.10
N ILE A 307 20.40 -38.35 -1.21
CA ILE A 307 19.37 -37.32 -1.23
C ILE A 307 18.21 -37.79 -2.10
N ASP A 308 17.00 -37.79 -1.56
CA ASP A 308 15.79 -38.14 -2.31
C ASP A 308 15.04 -36.86 -2.78
N ILE A 309 14.57 -36.84 -4.03
CA ILE A 309 13.61 -35.82 -4.50
C ILE A 309 12.19 -36.34 -4.23
N ILE A 310 11.44 -35.61 -3.41
CA ILE A 310 10.06 -35.96 -3.05
C ILE A 310 9.13 -34.93 -3.72
N ASP A 311 8.68 -35.25 -4.94
CA ASP A 311 7.74 -34.39 -5.67
C ASP A 311 6.30 -34.79 -5.40
N TYR A 312 5.47 -33.83 -4.97
CA TYR A 312 4.06 -34.04 -4.68
C TYR A 312 3.30 -34.73 -5.83
N ASN A 313 3.68 -34.48 -7.10
CA ASN A 313 3.00 -35.09 -8.25
C ASN A 313 3.17 -36.62 -8.35
N ASN A 314 4.12 -37.20 -7.60
CA ASN A 314 4.43 -38.63 -7.65
C ASN A 314 3.78 -39.44 -6.52
N TYR A 315 3.06 -38.79 -5.61
CA TYR A 315 2.50 -39.41 -4.41
C TYR A 315 1.06 -38.94 -4.20
N ASP A 316 0.25 -39.80 -3.59
CA ASP A 316 -0.91 -39.32 -2.86
C ASP A 316 -0.48 -38.65 -1.54
N LEU A 317 -1.38 -37.87 -0.94
CA LEU A 317 -1.08 -37.06 0.25
C LEU A 317 -0.58 -37.89 1.44
N LEU A 318 -1.16 -39.09 1.66
CA LEU A 318 -0.77 -39.95 2.79
C LEU A 318 0.64 -40.53 2.60
N ASN A 319 0.94 -41.01 1.39
CA ASN A 319 2.27 -41.53 1.06
C ASN A 319 3.32 -40.41 1.02
N LEU A 320 2.93 -39.21 0.60
CA LEU A 320 3.78 -38.02 0.63
C LEU A 320 4.17 -37.68 2.07
N SER A 321 3.18 -37.57 2.96
CA SER A 321 3.38 -37.31 4.40
C SER A 321 4.33 -38.35 5.02
N LYS A 322 4.08 -39.64 4.81
CA LYS A 322 4.95 -40.72 5.30
C LYS A 322 6.39 -40.62 4.81
N LYS A 323 6.62 -40.20 3.56
CA LYS A 323 7.97 -40.05 3.01
C LYS A 323 8.71 -38.87 3.63
N ILE A 324 8.03 -37.74 3.80
CA ILE A 324 8.62 -36.52 4.35
C ILE A 324 8.96 -36.70 5.83
N MET A 325 8.08 -37.36 6.59
CA MET A 325 8.28 -37.61 8.04
C MET A 325 9.25 -38.77 8.34
N SER A 326 9.91 -39.35 7.33
CA SER A 326 10.85 -40.45 7.56
C SER A 326 12.21 -39.92 8.07
N GLU A 327 12.55 -40.24 9.33
CA GLU A 327 13.64 -39.62 10.11
C GLU A 327 15.07 -39.82 9.55
N ASN A 328 15.28 -40.66 8.52
CA ASN A 328 16.60 -41.18 8.17
C ASN A 328 17.17 -40.69 6.82
N LYS A 329 16.57 -39.71 6.13
CA LYS A 329 17.05 -39.28 4.80
C LYS A 329 16.99 -37.77 4.56
N ARG A 330 18.05 -37.25 3.93
CA ARG A 330 18.07 -35.88 3.38
C ARG A 330 17.17 -35.84 2.14
N TYR A 331 16.36 -34.79 2.02
CA TYR A 331 15.44 -34.67 0.88
C TYR A 331 15.32 -33.26 0.32
N ILE A 332 14.89 -33.20 -0.94
CA ILE A 332 14.37 -32.01 -1.60
C ILE A 332 12.89 -32.28 -1.88
N ALA A 333 12.01 -31.67 -1.09
CA ALA A 333 10.57 -31.78 -1.26
C ALA A 333 10.05 -30.69 -2.21
N VAL A 334 9.18 -31.06 -3.13
CA VAL A 334 8.45 -30.12 -3.98
C VAL A 334 6.99 -30.21 -3.60
N LEU A 335 6.46 -29.13 -3.03
CA LEU A 335 5.13 -29.11 -2.42
C LEU A 335 4.32 -27.93 -2.96
N THR A 336 3.00 -28.06 -2.92
CA THR A 336 2.10 -26.92 -3.01
C THR A 336 1.93 -26.26 -1.63
N ASP A 337 1.44 -25.01 -1.60
CA ASP A 337 1.29 -24.26 -0.34
C ASP A 337 0.37 -25.03 0.63
N ASP A 338 -0.81 -25.45 0.17
CA ASP A 338 -1.77 -26.27 0.91
C ASP A 338 -1.19 -27.57 1.48
N ILE A 339 -0.32 -28.28 0.75
CA ILE A 339 0.36 -29.48 1.23
C ILE A 339 1.41 -29.14 2.30
N PHE A 340 2.16 -28.05 2.12
CA PHE A 340 3.18 -27.66 3.07
C PHE A 340 2.58 -27.28 4.42
N TYR A 341 1.48 -26.51 4.43
CA TYR A 341 0.83 -26.09 5.67
C TYR A 341 0.04 -27.22 6.34
N SER A 342 -0.37 -28.26 5.60
CA SER A 342 -1.05 -29.44 6.18
C SER A 342 -0.10 -30.52 6.72
N ILE A 343 1.06 -30.72 6.10
CA ILE A 343 2.06 -31.70 6.58
C ILE A 343 3.04 -31.06 7.59
N PHE A 344 3.27 -29.76 7.47
CA PHE A 344 4.18 -28.96 8.29
C PHE A 344 5.61 -29.53 8.45
N PRO A 345 6.34 -29.76 7.33
CA PRO A 345 7.63 -30.44 7.37
C PRO A 345 8.78 -29.56 7.88
N GLU A 346 9.74 -30.17 8.60
CA GLU A 346 10.97 -29.50 9.04
C GLU A 346 11.99 -29.36 7.89
N CYS A 347 11.94 -28.22 7.18
CA CYS A 347 12.83 -27.94 6.06
C CYS A 347 13.05 -26.43 5.86
N ASN A 348 14.16 -26.08 5.21
CA ASN A 348 14.35 -24.73 4.71
C ASN A 348 13.51 -24.52 3.45
N VAL A 349 12.93 -23.33 3.31
CA VAL A 349 11.94 -23.04 2.26
C VAL A 349 12.51 -22.16 1.15
N ILE A 350 12.32 -22.61 -0.10
CA ILE A 350 12.34 -21.76 -1.30
C ILE A 350 10.91 -21.61 -1.80
N ASP A 351 10.30 -20.45 -1.54
CA ASP A 351 8.95 -20.15 -2.00
C ASP A 351 8.97 -19.56 -3.42
N SER A 352 8.27 -20.25 -4.32
CA SER A 352 8.17 -19.90 -5.75
C SER A 352 7.37 -18.66 -6.04
N ASN A 353 6.47 -18.22 -5.16
CA ASN A 353 5.77 -16.96 -5.29
C ASN A 353 6.75 -15.77 -5.34
N ASN A 354 7.92 -15.91 -4.71
CA ASN A 354 8.98 -14.89 -4.72
C ASN A 354 9.72 -14.77 -6.06
N TYR A 355 9.80 -15.84 -6.87
CA TYR A 355 10.58 -15.84 -8.12
C TYR A 355 9.72 -16.01 -9.38
N VAL A 356 8.48 -16.49 -9.27
CA VAL A 356 7.66 -16.88 -10.45
C VAL A 356 7.43 -15.71 -11.40
N LYS A 357 7.29 -14.49 -10.87
CA LYS A 357 7.16 -13.28 -11.69
C LYS A 357 8.42 -13.02 -12.52
N ASP A 358 9.59 -13.07 -11.89
CA ASP A 358 10.87 -12.84 -12.55
C ASP A 358 11.17 -13.97 -13.56
N PHE A 359 10.72 -15.20 -13.28
CA PHE A 359 10.79 -16.32 -14.21
C PHE A 359 9.96 -16.07 -15.46
N ILE A 360 8.71 -15.63 -15.29
CA ILE A 360 7.84 -15.25 -16.41
C ILE A 360 8.48 -14.13 -17.22
N ASP A 361 8.98 -13.09 -16.57
CA ASP A 361 9.62 -11.97 -17.24
C ASP A 361 10.89 -12.42 -18.01
N TYR A 362 11.66 -13.38 -17.47
CA TYR A 362 12.75 -14.04 -18.18
C TYR A 362 12.27 -14.78 -19.42
N LEU A 363 11.21 -15.59 -19.33
CA LEU A 363 10.70 -16.32 -20.48
C LEU A 363 10.20 -15.38 -21.58
N TYR A 364 9.55 -14.26 -21.23
CA TYR A 364 9.14 -13.24 -22.20
C TYR A 364 10.36 -12.56 -22.85
N LEU A 365 11.38 -12.21 -22.06
CA LEU A 365 12.63 -11.65 -22.55
C LEU A 365 13.33 -12.61 -23.53
N LYS A 366 13.46 -13.89 -23.14
CA LYS A 366 14.06 -14.97 -23.94
C LYS A 366 13.35 -15.14 -25.29
N ASN A 367 12.02 -15.11 -25.28
CA ASN A 367 11.20 -15.27 -26.49
C ASN A 367 11.05 -13.97 -27.31
N ASN A 368 11.73 -12.88 -26.93
CA ASN A 368 11.57 -11.55 -27.50
C ASN A 368 10.08 -11.12 -27.60
N ALA A 369 9.29 -11.50 -26.60
CA ALA A 369 7.86 -11.27 -26.55
C ALA A 369 7.53 -10.16 -25.54
N LYS A 370 6.50 -9.35 -25.84
CA LYS A 370 6.00 -8.34 -24.91
C LYS A 370 4.81 -8.86 -24.12
N ARG A 371 4.88 -8.74 -22.80
CA ARG A 371 3.76 -9.03 -21.89
C ARG A 371 2.71 -7.92 -21.96
N LYS A 372 1.44 -8.28 -22.09
CA LYS A 372 0.32 -7.34 -21.93
C LYS A 372 0.22 -6.95 -20.45
N ARG A 373 0.34 -5.64 -20.14
CA ARG A 373 0.17 -5.09 -18.79
C ARG A 373 -1.33 -4.97 -18.45
N GLY A 374 -1.69 -5.14 -17.18
CA GLY A 374 -3.05 -4.88 -16.69
C GLY A 374 -4.12 -5.91 -17.11
N VAL A 375 -3.75 -7.16 -17.40
CA VAL A 375 -4.72 -8.18 -17.77
C VAL A 375 -5.50 -8.64 -16.54
N LYS A 376 -6.83 -8.52 -16.55
CA LYS A 376 -7.73 -9.11 -15.55
C LYS A 376 -8.07 -10.56 -15.93
N THR A 377 -7.67 -11.52 -15.10
CA THR A 377 -7.88 -12.97 -15.33
C THR A 377 -8.57 -13.62 -14.16
N ASP A 378 -9.40 -14.61 -14.44
CA ASP A 378 -10.17 -15.36 -13.43
C ASP A 378 -9.37 -16.58 -12.92
N VAL A 379 -8.10 -16.67 -13.29
CA VAL A 379 -7.14 -17.70 -12.86
C VAL A 379 -5.89 -16.99 -12.35
N PRO A 380 -5.03 -17.67 -11.58
CA PRO A 380 -3.79 -17.09 -11.10
C PRO A 380 -2.96 -16.48 -12.25
N LEU A 381 -2.54 -15.23 -12.07
CA LEU A 381 -1.84 -14.47 -13.12
C LEU A 381 -0.61 -15.21 -13.65
N HIS A 382 0.15 -15.86 -12.76
CA HIS A 382 1.35 -16.59 -13.16
C HIS A 382 1.02 -17.72 -14.15
N TYR A 383 -0.03 -18.50 -13.85
CA TYR A 383 -0.50 -19.60 -14.69
C TYR A 383 -0.93 -19.08 -16.07
N TYR A 384 -1.69 -17.99 -16.08
CA TYR A 384 -2.12 -17.34 -17.31
C TYR A 384 -0.95 -16.94 -18.19
N TYR A 385 0.05 -16.25 -17.65
CA TYR A 385 1.19 -15.79 -18.44
C TYR A 385 2.06 -16.94 -18.94
N LEU A 386 2.27 -17.98 -18.13
CA LEU A 386 3.02 -19.17 -18.54
C LEU A 386 2.34 -19.89 -19.71
N TYR A 387 1.04 -20.19 -19.60
CA TYR A 387 0.32 -20.91 -20.66
C TYR A 387 0.11 -20.04 -21.90
N ARG A 388 -0.11 -18.73 -21.74
CA ARG A 388 -0.21 -17.80 -22.87
C ARG A 388 1.09 -17.71 -23.64
N LEU A 389 2.23 -17.68 -22.95
CA LEU A 389 3.54 -17.62 -23.57
C LEU A 389 3.92 -18.97 -24.23
N LYS A 390 3.74 -20.07 -23.51
CA LYS A 390 4.18 -21.41 -23.94
C LYS A 390 3.28 -22.03 -25.02
N TYR A 391 1.96 -21.89 -24.88
CA TYR A 391 0.98 -22.58 -25.73
C TYR A 391 0.14 -21.66 -26.62
N LYS A 392 0.32 -20.33 -26.51
CA LYS A 392 -0.47 -19.32 -27.26
C LYS A 392 -1.99 -19.44 -27.06
N MET A 393 -2.44 -20.10 -26.00
CA MET A 393 -3.86 -20.32 -25.66
C MET A 393 -4.57 -19.02 -25.29
N ASN A 394 -5.85 -18.88 -25.65
CA ASN A 394 -6.67 -17.73 -25.27
C ASN A 394 -7.12 -17.80 -23.78
N LYS A 395 -7.78 -16.75 -23.25
CA LYS A 395 -8.17 -16.69 -21.83
C LYS A 395 -9.09 -17.85 -21.41
N GLU A 396 -10.06 -18.22 -22.25
CA GLU A 396 -11.03 -19.28 -21.95
C GLU A 396 -10.38 -20.67 -21.96
N GLN A 397 -9.51 -20.93 -22.94
CA GLN A 397 -8.72 -22.17 -23.01
C GLN A 397 -7.85 -22.34 -21.78
N ILE A 398 -7.16 -21.27 -21.36
CA ILE A 398 -6.32 -21.29 -20.14
C ILE A 398 -7.17 -21.55 -18.91
N LYS A 399 -8.35 -20.92 -18.81
CA LYS A 399 -9.28 -21.14 -17.70
C LYS A 399 -9.72 -22.61 -17.64
N SER A 400 -10.16 -23.17 -18.76
CA SER A 400 -10.54 -24.59 -18.85
C SER A 400 -9.38 -25.52 -18.44
N GLU A 401 -8.17 -25.23 -18.92
CA GLU A 401 -6.99 -26.02 -18.59
C GLU A 401 -6.64 -25.94 -17.10
N TYR A 402 -6.73 -24.75 -16.49
CA TYR A 402 -6.51 -24.57 -15.05
C TYR A 402 -7.51 -25.38 -14.22
N LYS A 403 -8.80 -25.36 -14.58
CA LYS A 403 -9.83 -26.16 -13.90
C LYS A 403 -9.54 -27.66 -14.00
N SER A 404 -9.16 -28.12 -15.20
CA SER A 404 -8.77 -29.52 -15.45
C SER A 404 -7.57 -29.94 -14.62
N ASP A 405 -6.52 -29.11 -14.58
CA ASP A 405 -5.33 -29.36 -13.77
C ASP A 405 -5.65 -29.37 -12.27
N MET A 406 -6.56 -28.51 -11.80
CA MET A 406 -7.03 -28.51 -10.41
C MET A 406 -7.81 -29.77 -10.05
N SER A 407 -8.77 -30.20 -10.86
CA SER A 407 -9.48 -31.47 -10.64
C SER A 407 -8.50 -32.65 -10.61
N LYS A 408 -7.54 -32.70 -11.54
CA LYS A 408 -6.51 -33.75 -11.57
C LYS A 408 -5.64 -33.73 -10.32
N TYR A 409 -5.23 -32.56 -9.86
CA TYR A 409 -4.44 -32.41 -8.65
C TYR A 409 -5.19 -32.98 -7.43
N ILE A 410 -6.45 -32.59 -7.24
CA ILE A 410 -7.26 -33.10 -6.12
C ILE A 410 -7.46 -34.62 -6.24
N ILE A 411 -7.86 -35.12 -7.41
CA ILE A 411 -8.16 -36.55 -7.60
C ILE A 411 -6.91 -37.41 -7.48
N ASN A 412 -5.80 -37.03 -8.14
CA ASN A 412 -4.61 -37.86 -8.24
C ASN A 412 -3.66 -37.68 -7.06
N THR A 413 -3.43 -36.45 -6.65
CA THR A 413 -2.38 -36.11 -5.68
C THR A 413 -2.92 -36.03 -4.26
N ILE A 414 -4.14 -35.53 -4.07
CA ILE A 414 -4.74 -35.51 -2.73
C ILE A 414 -5.30 -36.90 -2.41
N PHE A 415 -6.19 -37.42 -3.26
CA PHE A 415 -6.89 -38.69 -2.98
C PHE A 415 -6.30 -39.94 -3.63
N GLY A 416 -5.19 -39.85 -4.38
CA GLY A 416 -4.53 -41.03 -4.94
C GLY A 416 -5.36 -41.83 -5.94
N ASN A 417 -6.31 -41.21 -6.65
CA ASN A 417 -7.33 -41.86 -7.48
C ASN A 417 -8.24 -42.85 -6.73
N ASN A 418 -8.29 -42.79 -5.39
CA ASN A 418 -9.16 -43.66 -4.62
C ASN A 418 -10.57 -43.10 -4.56
N LYS A 419 -11.50 -43.74 -5.28
CA LYS A 419 -12.91 -43.33 -5.35
C LYS A 419 -13.61 -43.35 -3.99
N GLU A 420 -13.26 -44.27 -3.11
CA GLU A 420 -13.85 -44.35 -1.76
C GLU A 420 -13.43 -43.15 -0.92
N LEU A 421 -12.14 -42.80 -0.95
CA LEU A 421 -11.61 -41.60 -0.30
C LEU A 421 -12.27 -40.32 -0.87
N ILE A 422 -12.33 -40.18 -2.20
CA ILE A 422 -13.00 -39.03 -2.84
C ILE A 422 -14.45 -38.91 -2.38
N ASN A 423 -15.20 -40.02 -2.41
CA ASN A 423 -16.60 -40.04 -1.98
C ASN A 423 -16.75 -39.72 -0.48
N ASN A 424 -15.76 -40.10 0.33
CA ASN A 424 -15.76 -39.82 1.76
C ASN A 424 -15.61 -38.33 2.06
N TYR A 425 -14.79 -37.60 1.29
CA TYR A 425 -14.54 -36.16 1.46
C TYR A 425 -15.34 -35.26 0.50
N LEU A 426 -16.19 -35.86 -0.35
CA LEU A 426 -17.05 -35.15 -1.29
C LEU A 426 -17.92 -34.06 -0.63
N PRO A 427 -18.48 -34.24 0.59
CA PRO A 427 -19.22 -33.16 1.25
C PRO A 427 -18.43 -31.87 1.44
N LEU A 428 -17.15 -31.96 1.81
CA LEU A 428 -16.28 -30.78 1.99
C LEU A 428 -15.98 -30.10 0.65
N LEU A 429 -15.78 -30.87 -0.42
CA LEU A 429 -15.57 -30.34 -1.77
C LEU A 429 -16.84 -29.71 -2.36
N ILE A 430 -18.04 -30.16 -1.99
CA ILE A 430 -19.26 -29.56 -2.53
C ILE A 430 -19.64 -28.33 -1.71
N LEU A 431 -19.69 -28.45 -0.39
CA LEU A 431 -20.10 -27.37 0.50
C LEU A 431 -19.02 -26.29 0.59
N GLY A 432 -17.73 -26.67 0.60
CA GLY A 432 -16.61 -25.74 0.73
C GLY A 432 -16.35 -24.86 -0.49
N LYS A 433 -16.97 -25.11 -1.65
CA LYS A 433 -16.66 -24.38 -2.91
C LYS A 433 -16.73 -22.85 -2.79
N ASN A 434 -17.55 -22.32 -1.89
CA ASN A 434 -17.68 -20.88 -1.64
C ASN A 434 -17.01 -20.43 -0.33
N TYR A 435 -16.53 -21.35 0.50
CA TYR A 435 -16.08 -21.07 1.87
C TYR A 435 -14.69 -21.61 2.21
N LEU A 436 -14.01 -22.24 1.25
CA LEU A 436 -12.64 -22.74 1.41
C LEU A 436 -11.64 -21.59 1.59
N PRO A 437 -10.55 -21.83 2.34
CA PRO A 437 -10.27 -23.02 3.16
C PRO A 437 -11.22 -23.16 4.36
N LEU A 438 -11.49 -24.41 4.79
CA LEU A 438 -12.40 -24.73 5.90
C LEU A 438 -11.62 -25.04 7.18
N PRO A 439 -11.93 -24.39 8.32
CA PRO A 439 -11.30 -24.70 9.61
C PRO A 439 -11.43 -26.18 9.98
N THR A 440 -10.48 -26.69 10.75
CA THR A 440 -10.37 -28.12 11.08
C THR A 440 -11.66 -28.66 11.69
N LYS A 441 -12.21 -27.97 12.69
CA LYS A 441 -13.42 -28.39 13.39
C LYS A 441 -14.67 -28.32 12.52
N VAL A 442 -14.74 -27.31 11.66
CA VAL A 442 -15.82 -27.18 10.67
C VAL A 442 -15.81 -28.38 9.73
N SER A 443 -14.64 -28.76 9.25
CA SER A 443 -14.47 -29.92 8.36
C SER A 443 -14.88 -31.22 9.04
N GLU A 444 -14.51 -31.44 10.30
CA GLU A 444 -14.93 -32.61 11.08
C GLU A 444 -16.46 -32.68 11.23
N ILE A 445 -17.11 -31.58 11.58
CA ILE A 445 -18.57 -31.54 11.80
C ILE A 445 -19.31 -31.85 10.51
N VAL A 446 -18.89 -31.26 9.38
CA VAL A 446 -19.48 -31.53 8.07
C VAL A 446 -19.35 -33.02 7.74
N LEU A 447 -18.17 -33.63 7.88
CA LEU A 447 -17.98 -35.06 7.58
C LEU A 447 -18.81 -35.97 8.50
N ASN A 448 -18.83 -35.67 9.81
CA ASN A 448 -19.61 -36.42 10.79
C ASN A 448 -21.12 -36.35 10.48
N TYR A 449 -21.64 -35.20 10.04
CA TYR A 449 -23.05 -35.05 9.64
C TYR A 449 -23.44 -36.05 8.53
N PHE A 450 -22.54 -36.30 7.59
CA PHE A 450 -22.74 -37.26 6.50
C PHE A 450 -22.25 -38.68 6.81
N ASN A 451 -21.92 -38.99 8.08
CA ASN A 451 -21.37 -40.27 8.52
C ASN A 451 -20.11 -40.70 7.73
N ARG A 452 -19.20 -39.74 7.49
CA ARG A 452 -17.94 -39.95 6.76
C ARG A 452 -16.77 -40.12 7.72
N GLN A 453 -15.73 -40.81 7.27
CA GLN A 453 -14.49 -40.98 8.05
C GLN A 453 -13.71 -39.66 8.14
N THR A 454 -13.05 -39.44 9.27
CA THR A 454 -12.15 -38.31 9.51
C THR A 454 -10.71 -38.82 9.59
N HIS A 455 -9.79 -38.10 8.95
CA HIS A 455 -8.35 -38.38 9.03
C HIS A 455 -7.65 -37.03 9.00
N GLU A 456 -6.84 -36.78 10.02
CA GLU A 456 -6.21 -35.50 10.36
C GLU A 456 -5.54 -34.85 9.14
N THR A 457 -4.66 -35.57 8.44
CA THR A 457 -3.98 -35.07 7.22
C THR A 457 -4.91 -34.47 6.15
N PHE A 458 -6.12 -35.03 5.96
CA PHE A 458 -7.07 -34.46 5.00
C PHE A 458 -7.82 -33.26 5.58
N ILE A 459 -8.14 -33.27 6.88
CA ILE A 459 -8.76 -32.14 7.57
C ILE A 459 -7.81 -30.93 7.54
N ASP A 460 -6.54 -31.14 7.86
CA ASP A 460 -5.51 -30.10 7.81
C ASP A 460 -5.36 -29.56 6.39
N TRP A 461 -5.38 -30.44 5.39
CA TRP A 461 -5.37 -30.03 3.99
C TRP A 461 -6.55 -29.14 3.62
N PHE A 462 -7.79 -29.49 4.01
CA PHE A 462 -8.95 -28.63 3.78
C PHE A 462 -8.86 -27.28 4.50
N SER A 463 -8.12 -27.19 5.60
CA SER A 463 -7.85 -25.93 6.31
C SER A 463 -6.78 -25.05 5.64
N ALA A 464 -6.01 -25.60 4.70
CA ALA A 464 -5.01 -24.88 3.91
C ALA A 464 -5.38 -24.73 2.42
N PHE A 465 -6.44 -25.40 1.95
CA PHE A 465 -6.85 -25.47 0.55
C PHE A 465 -7.70 -24.26 0.12
N ASP A 466 -7.20 -23.45 -0.82
CA ASP A 466 -7.80 -22.16 -1.21
C ASP A 466 -8.31 -22.11 -2.67
N PHE A 467 -8.43 -23.25 -3.35
CA PHE A 467 -8.80 -23.31 -4.77
C PHE A 467 -10.27 -23.69 -4.99
N ASN A 468 -11.05 -22.76 -5.56
CA ASN A 468 -12.50 -22.97 -5.83
C ASN A 468 -12.83 -23.42 -7.27
N ASP A 469 -11.83 -23.49 -8.14
CA ASP A 469 -11.97 -23.69 -9.60
C ASP A 469 -11.88 -25.15 -10.07
N TYR A 470 -12.14 -26.12 -9.21
CA TYR A 470 -12.22 -27.53 -9.63
C TYR A 470 -13.59 -27.89 -10.19
N ASP A 471 -13.58 -28.88 -11.08
CA ASP A 471 -14.76 -29.53 -11.63
C ASP A 471 -14.92 -30.91 -10.97
N MET A 472 -15.81 -30.97 -9.98
CA MET A 472 -16.30 -32.18 -9.31
C MET A 472 -17.81 -32.20 -9.49
N GLY A 473 -18.39 -33.38 -9.73
CA GLY A 473 -19.82 -33.52 -9.97
C GLY A 473 -20.65 -32.90 -8.85
N GLU A 474 -21.69 -32.14 -9.22
CA GLU A 474 -22.62 -31.60 -8.25
C GLU A 474 -23.54 -32.70 -7.70
N ASP A 475 -23.40 -33.00 -6.41
CA ASP A 475 -24.35 -33.83 -5.68
C ASP A 475 -25.45 -32.93 -5.11
N GLN A 476 -26.64 -33.00 -5.72
CA GLN A 476 -27.80 -32.21 -5.32
C GLN A 476 -28.27 -32.54 -3.90
N GLU A 477 -28.06 -33.77 -3.42
CA GLU A 477 -28.46 -34.17 -2.07
C GLU A 477 -27.57 -33.51 -1.01
N ILE A 478 -26.26 -33.45 -1.27
CA ILE A 478 -25.31 -32.76 -0.39
C ILE A 478 -25.61 -31.26 -0.36
N ARG A 479 -25.81 -30.63 -1.53
CA ARG A 479 -26.16 -29.20 -1.61
C ARG A 479 -27.47 -28.88 -0.89
N ALA A 480 -28.49 -29.73 -1.00
CA ALA A 480 -29.77 -29.52 -0.33
C ALA A 480 -29.64 -29.48 1.21
N LYS A 481 -28.59 -30.11 1.77
CA LYS A 481 -28.31 -30.16 3.20
C LYS A 481 -27.36 -29.05 3.70
N GLU A 482 -26.90 -28.14 2.82
CA GLU A 482 -25.94 -27.08 3.17
C GLU A 482 -26.35 -26.28 4.42
N ASN A 483 -27.59 -25.79 4.43
CA ASN A 483 -28.13 -25.02 5.57
C ASN A 483 -28.19 -25.84 6.86
N GLU A 484 -28.61 -27.11 6.79
CA GLU A 484 -28.69 -27.99 7.96
C GLU A 484 -27.30 -28.25 8.56
N VAL A 485 -26.31 -28.49 7.70
CA VAL A 485 -24.92 -28.74 8.09
C VAL A 485 -24.32 -27.51 8.74
N PHE A 486 -24.46 -26.32 8.16
CA PHE A 486 -23.91 -25.11 8.77
C PHE A 486 -24.63 -24.70 10.04
N GLN A 487 -25.92 -24.97 10.17
CA GLN A 487 -26.63 -24.86 11.45
C GLN A 487 -26.07 -25.83 12.51
N LYS A 488 -25.66 -27.03 12.10
CA LYS A 488 -24.99 -27.99 12.99
C LYS A 488 -23.59 -27.50 13.39
N VAL A 489 -22.78 -26.99 12.46
CA VAL A 489 -21.47 -26.37 12.75
C VAL A 489 -21.61 -25.26 13.78
N ARG A 490 -22.57 -24.37 13.54
CA ARG A 490 -22.89 -23.26 14.42
C ARG A 490 -23.31 -23.71 15.82
N LYS A 491 -24.20 -24.70 15.95
CA LYS A 491 -24.60 -25.26 17.25
C LYS A 491 -23.43 -25.85 18.02
N ASP A 492 -22.52 -26.54 17.33
CA ASP A 492 -21.36 -27.17 17.96
C ASP A 492 -20.31 -26.12 18.36
N LEU A 493 -20.13 -25.04 17.59
CA LEU A 493 -19.35 -23.87 18.01
C LEU A 493 -19.88 -23.28 19.31
N ILE A 494 -21.20 -23.03 19.38
CA ILE A 494 -21.82 -22.46 20.59
C ILE A 494 -21.62 -23.39 21.80
N ARG A 495 -21.80 -24.70 21.61
CA ARG A 495 -21.55 -25.69 22.67
C ARG A 495 -20.10 -25.62 23.14
N GLU A 496 -19.12 -25.61 22.23
CA GLU A 496 -17.69 -25.52 22.57
C GLU A 496 -17.40 -24.27 23.39
N VAL A 497 -17.94 -23.13 22.96
CA VAL A 497 -17.77 -21.84 23.64
C VAL A 497 -18.34 -21.89 25.07
N LYS A 498 -19.53 -22.47 25.25
CA LYS A 498 -20.17 -22.65 26.59
C LYS A 498 -19.39 -23.60 27.48
N GLU A 499 -18.94 -24.74 26.95
CA GLU A 499 -18.23 -25.77 27.72
C GLU A 499 -16.85 -25.29 28.18
N ASN A 500 -16.14 -24.55 27.32
CA ASN A 500 -14.78 -24.07 27.58
C ASN A 500 -14.69 -22.63 28.09
N ARG A 501 -15.83 -21.93 28.23
CA ARG A 501 -15.92 -20.52 28.67
C ARG A 501 -15.12 -19.57 27.77
N LEU A 502 -15.33 -19.68 26.46
CA LEU A 502 -14.66 -18.90 25.41
C LEU A 502 -15.54 -17.76 24.87
N GLU A 503 -16.48 -17.27 25.67
CA GLU A 503 -17.46 -16.28 25.23
C GLU A 503 -16.78 -14.97 24.79
N GLU A 504 -15.68 -14.58 25.47
CA GLU A 504 -14.91 -13.38 25.16
C GLU A 504 -14.12 -13.53 23.84
N ASP A 505 -13.50 -14.69 23.62
CA ASP A 505 -12.86 -15.07 22.35
C ASP A 505 -13.86 -14.99 21.18
N LEU A 506 -15.08 -15.51 21.36
CA LEU A 506 -16.11 -15.46 20.32
C LEU A 506 -16.55 -14.03 20.00
N LEU A 507 -16.69 -13.16 21.01
CA LEU A 507 -16.99 -11.74 20.82
C LEU A 507 -15.86 -11.00 20.11
N GLU A 508 -14.61 -11.33 20.43
CA GLU A 508 -13.43 -10.75 19.77
C GLU A 508 -13.43 -11.08 18.29
N VAL A 509 -13.64 -12.35 17.94
CA VAL A 509 -13.74 -12.76 16.54
C VAL A 509 -14.94 -12.12 15.85
N PHE A 510 -16.10 -12.03 16.52
CA PHE A 510 -17.29 -11.39 15.97
C PHE A 510 -17.04 -9.92 15.61
N PHE A 511 -16.50 -9.13 16.54
CA PHE A 511 -16.27 -7.71 16.32
C PHE A 511 -15.09 -7.43 15.38
N ASP A 512 -14.01 -8.20 15.45
CA ASP A 512 -12.89 -8.05 14.50
C ASP A 512 -13.34 -8.35 13.07
N ASN A 513 -14.26 -9.32 12.90
CA ASN A 513 -14.80 -9.65 11.59
C ASN A 513 -15.71 -8.57 10.99
N LEU A 514 -16.21 -7.62 11.80
CA LEU A 514 -17.00 -6.46 11.35
C LEU A 514 -16.13 -5.26 10.96
N LEU A 515 -14.85 -5.25 11.30
CA LEU A 515 -13.96 -4.14 10.96
C LEU A 515 -13.53 -4.17 9.49
N ILE A 516 -13.39 -2.97 8.91
CA ILE A 516 -12.82 -2.76 7.57
C ILE A 516 -11.38 -3.29 7.51
N PHE A 517 -10.62 -3.12 8.59
CA PHE A 517 -9.25 -3.63 8.75
C PHE A 517 -9.20 -4.65 9.89
N LYS A 518 -9.19 -5.93 9.53
CA LYS A 518 -9.20 -7.05 10.49
C LYS A 518 -7.82 -7.20 11.13
N PHE A 519 -7.78 -7.26 12.46
CA PHE A 519 -6.60 -7.54 13.26
C PHE A 519 -6.76 -8.93 13.85
N LEU A 520 -6.28 -9.95 13.13
CA LEU A 520 -6.41 -11.36 13.52
C LEU A 520 -5.97 -11.57 14.99
N PRO A 521 -6.91 -11.76 15.92
CA PRO A 521 -6.63 -11.91 17.33
C PRO A 521 -6.10 -13.31 17.59
N ASP A 522 -5.26 -13.43 18.62
CA ASP A 522 -4.88 -14.73 19.15
C ASP A 522 -6.06 -15.27 19.96
N THR A 523 -6.75 -16.27 19.43
CA THR A 523 -8.00 -16.78 20.00
C THR A 523 -7.95 -18.29 20.17
N LYS A 524 -8.69 -18.82 21.13
CA LYS A 524 -8.74 -20.26 21.40
C LYS A 524 -9.74 -21.03 20.54
N ILE A 525 -10.61 -20.34 19.81
CA ILE A 525 -11.59 -20.98 18.91
C ILE A 525 -11.05 -21.13 17.47
N ASP A 526 -9.73 -21.12 17.29
CA ASP A 526 -9.03 -21.18 16.00
C ASP A 526 -9.54 -22.31 15.09
N ASP A 527 -9.76 -23.50 15.63
CA ASP A 527 -10.22 -24.65 14.84
C ASP A 527 -11.62 -24.45 14.22
N PHE A 528 -12.40 -23.47 14.67
CA PHE A 528 -13.70 -23.11 14.10
C PHE A 528 -13.64 -21.95 13.13
N VAL A 529 -12.61 -21.09 13.20
CA VAL A 529 -12.62 -19.79 12.51
C VAL A 529 -11.36 -19.51 11.70
N LYS A 530 -10.21 -20.04 12.08
CA LYS A 530 -8.96 -19.81 11.36
C LYS A 530 -8.66 -20.92 10.36
N THR A 531 -7.95 -20.51 9.32
CA THR A 531 -7.31 -21.37 8.34
C THR A 531 -5.96 -21.85 8.86
N ALA A 532 -5.32 -22.83 8.21
CA ALA A 532 -3.96 -23.25 8.55
C ALA A 532 -2.93 -22.12 8.41
N TYR A 533 -3.24 -21.06 7.64
CA TYR A 533 -2.40 -19.88 7.49
C TYR A 533 -2.50 -18.91 8.69
N GLY A 534 -3.48 -19.11 9.57
CA GLY A 534 -3.79 -18.20 10.68
C GLY A 534 -4.76 -17.07 10.33
N ASP A 535 -5.20 -16.98 9.06
CA ASP A 535 -6.22 -16.02 8.63
C ASP A 535 -7.63 -16.52 8.95
N TYR A 536 -8.61 -15.63 9.08
CA TYR A 536 -10.02 -16.06 9.16
C TYR A 536 -10.48 -16.73 7.88
N SER A 537 -11.11 -17.89 8.03
CA SER A 537 -11.75 -18.60 6.93
C SER A 537 -12.94 -17.79 6.39
N PRO A 538 -13.22 -17.84 5.08
CA PRO A 538 -14.43 -17.25 4.52
C PRO A 538 -15.73 -17.74 5.19
N ILE A 539 -15.75 -18.96 5.74
CA ILE A 539 -16.93 -19.48 6.47
C ILE A 539 -17.21 -18.72 7.77
N VAL A 540 -16.22 -18.04 8.35
CA VAL A 540 -16.38 -17.25 9.58
C VAL A 540 -17.44 -16.18 9.41
N ASN A 541 -17.47 -15.52 8.25
CA ASN A 541 -18.52 -14.56 7.94
C ASN A 541 -19.88 -15.24 8.05
N THR A 542 -20.08 -16.39 7.40
CA THR A 542 -21.35 -17.12 7.45
C THR A 542 -21.73 -17.56 8.86
N LEU A 543 -20.75 -18.00 9.65
CA LEU A 543 -20.97 -18.44 11.03
C LEU A 543 -21.34 -17.25 11.92
N LEU A 544 -20.56 -16.18 11.91
CA LEU A 544 -20.62 -15.12 12.92
C LEU A 544 -21.42 -13.88 12.50
N TYR A 545 -21.76 -13.69 11.23
CA TYR A 545 -22.41 -12.45 10.78
C TYR A 545 -23.81 -12.23 11.39
N ASN A 546 -24.48 -13.31 11.84
CA ASN A 546 -25.77 -13.20 12.51
C ASN A 546 -25.59 -13.02 14.04
N PRO A 547 -26.14 -11.95 14.64
CA PRO A 547 -25.94 -11.60 16.05
C PRO A 547 -26.58 -12.61 17.03
N ASP A 548 -27.50 -13.45 16.54
CA ASP A 548 -28.20 -14.45 17.35
C ASP A 548 -27.27 -15.52 17.95
N ILE A 549 -26.03 -15.70 17.43
CA ILE A 549 -25.01 -16.53 18.13
C ILE A 549 -24.63 -15.87 19.45
N ILE A 550 -24.35 -14.57 19.41
CA ILE A 550 -23.87 -13.83 20.57
C ILE A 550 -24.98 -13.71 21.61
N ASP A 551 -26.24 -13.57 21.17
CA ASP A 551 -27.41 -13.47 22.05
C ASP A 551 -27.72 -14.75 22.84
N GLU A 552 -27.11 -15.90 22.50
CA GLU A 552 -27.28 -17.17 23.22
C GLU A 552 -26.52 -17.26 24.57
N PHE A 553 -25.71 -16.26 24.90
CA PHE A 553 -24.85 -16.24 26.07
C PHE A 553 -25.35 -15.23 27.11
N ASN A 554 -25.07 -15.51 28.38
CA ASN A 554 -25.37 -14.57 29.45
C ASN A 554 -24.22 -13.58 29.62
N TRP A 555 -24.44 -12.34 29.19
CA TRP A 555 -23.46 -11.27 29.26
C TRP A 555 -23.52 -10.46 30.55
N ASP A 556 -24.36 -10.86 31.51
CA ASP A 556 -24.52 -10.14 32.77
C ASP A 556 -23.22 -10.12 33.58
N LEU A 557 -22.71 -8.92 33.80
CA LEU A 557 -21.46 -8.65 34.51
C LEU A 557 -21.62 -8.71 36.03
N GLY A 558 -22.84 -8.57 36.55
CA GLY A 558 -23.09 -8.45 37.98
C GLY A 558 -22.19 -7.38 38.63
N GLU A 559 -21.43 -7.76 39.67
CA GLU A 559 -20.51 -6.86 40.38
C GLU A 559 -19.32 -6.38 39.54
N ARG A 560 -18.95 -7.09 38.46
CA ARG A 560 -17.85 -6.72 37.56
C ARG A 560 -18.18 -5.55 36.65
N SER A 561 -19.44 -5.12 36.60
CA SER A 561 -19.88 -3.96 35.81
C SER A 561 -19.03 -2.71 36.09
N ARG A 562 -18.71 -2.44 37.36
CA ARG A 562 -17.86 -1.30 37.76
C ARG A 562 -16.42 -1.42 37.27
N GLU A 563 -15.85 -2.62 37.29
CA GLU A 563 -14.48 -2.87 36.83
C GLU A 563 -14.37 -2.64 35.32
N VAL A 564 -15.28 -3.24 34.54
CA VAL A 564 -15.35 -3.05 33.09
C VAL A 564 -15.57 -1.58 32.76
N CYS A 565 -16.46 -0.90 33.48
CA CYS A 565 -16.73 0.52 33.32
C CYS A 565 -15.47 1.39 33.49
N ASN A 566 -14.73 1.15 34.57
CA ASN A 566 -13.52 1.91 34.90
C ASN A 566 -12.39 1.65 33.89
N SER A 567 -12.43 0.50 33.20
CA SER A 567 -11.47 0.15 32.15
C SER A 567 -11.75 0.83 30.80
N LEU A 568 -12.97 1.34 30.59
CA LEU A 568 -13.27 2.20 29.44
C LEU A 568 -12.66 3.57 29.72
N LYS A 569 -11.80 4.06 28.83
CA LYS A 569 -11.30 5.44 28.85
C LYS A 569 -11.82 6.13 27.60
N SER A 570 -12.64 7.18 27.75
CA SER A 570 -13.07 7.95 26.58
C SER A 570 -11.88 8.72 26.01
N LEU A 571 -11.94 9.09 24.73
CA LEU A 571 -10.93 9.96 24.13
C LEU A 571 -10.81 11.26 24.92
N GLU A 572 -11.92 11.80 25.42
CA GLU A 572 -11.94 12.99 26.28
C GLU A 572 -11.23 12.79 27.61
N ASP A 573 -11.39 11.63 28.26
CA ASP A 573 -10.66 11.30 29.50
C ASP A 573 -9.15 11.31 29.25
N ILE A 574 -8.72 10.71 28.14
CA ILE A 574 -7.31 10.61 27.76
C ILE A 574 -6.75 11.99 27.39
N VAL A 575 -7.48 12.78 26.61
CA VAL A 575 -7.08 14.13 26.19
C VAL A 575 -7.06 15.11 27.37
N LYS A 576 -8.04 15.05 28.29
CA LYS A 576 -8.08 15.90 29.50
C LYS A 576 -6.93 15.60 30.47
N GLU A 577 -6.57 14.33 30.68
CA GLU A 577 -5.40 13.94 31.49
C GLU A 577 -4.07 14.42 30.88
N GLU A 578 -3.96 14.40 29.55
CA GLU A 578 -2.74 14.74 28.82
C GLU A 578 -2.55 16.25 28.58
N ALA A 579 -3.64 17.00 28.35
CA ALA A 579 -3.63 18.45 28.14
C ALA A 579 -3.10 19.22 29.37
N ILE A 580 -3.19 18.62 30.55
CA ILE A 580 -2.67 19.19 31.81
C ILE A 580 -1.12 19.12 31.85
N ASN A 581 -0.46 18.31 31.01
CA ASN A 581 0.93 17.88 31.26
C ASN A 581 1.99 18.09 30.16
N SER A 582 1.74 18.66 28.97
CA SER A 582 2.88 18.88 28.04
C SER A 582 2.76 19.94 26.93
N VAL A 583 3.88 20.62 26.68
CA VAL A 583 4.19 21.41 25.47
C VAL A 583 4.63 20.44 24.37
N GLY A 584 3.69 19.92 23.60
CA GLY A 584 3.94 18.95 22.52
C GLY A 584 2.68 18.30 21.94
N ILE A 585 1.57 19.02 21.98
CA ILE A 585 0.19 18.51 21.97
C ILE A 585 -0.15 17.73 20.68
N THR A 586 0.31 18.14 19.50
CA THR A 586 -0.15 17.57 18.22
C THR A 586 0.34 16.15 17.93
N HIS A 587 1.62 15.83 18.15
CA HIS A 587 2.13 14.46 17.87
C HIS A 587 1.62 13.43 18.87
N LYS A 588 1.47 13.83 20.15
CA LYS A 588 1.00 12.94 21.21
C LYS A 588 -0.50 12.68 21.10
N LEU A 589 -1.29 13.67 20.70
CA LEU A 589 -2.69 13.48 20.33
C LEU A 589 -2.86 12.49 19.17
N VAL A 590 -2.00 12.54 18.16
CA VAL A 590 -2.06 11.57 17.04
C VAL A 590 -1.77 10.14 17.53
N GLU A 591 -0.79 9.96 18.41
CA GLU A 591 -0.45 8.66 19.01
C GLU A 591 -1.61 8.12 19.87
N ILE A 592 -2.20 8.96 20.72
CA ILE A 592 -3.37 8.64 21.54
C ILE A 592 -4.56 8.24 20.67
N THR A 593 -4.86 9.00 19.61
CA THR A 593 -5.96 8.68 18.70
C THR A 593 -5.71 7.36 18.00
N TYR A 594 -4.45 7.07 17.62
CA TYR A 594 -4.08 5.78 17.04
C TYR A 594 -4.27 4.63 18.03
N GLU A 595 -3.82 4.78 19.28
CA GLU A 595 -4.00 3.78 20.34
C GLU A 595 -5.49 3.53 20.62
N PHE A 596 -6.29 4.59 20.68
CA PHE A 596 -7.74 4.52 20.86
C PHE A 596 -8.43 3.75 19.72
N LEU A 597 -8.03 4.02 18.47
CA LEU A 597 -8.54 3.31 17.29
C LEU A 597 -8.07 1.85 17.24
N SER A 598 -6.84 1.56 17.70
CA SER A 598 -6.32 0.18 17.79
C SER A 598 -7.02 -0.67 18.85
N SER A 599 -7.68 -0.03 19.82
CA SER A 599 -8.39 -0.71 20.91
C SER A 599 -9.88 -0.97 20.61
N LYS A 600 -10.35 -0.68 19.39
CA LYS A 600 -11.75 -0.78 18.96
C LYS A 600 -12.43 -2.08 19.37
N VAL A 601 -11.88 -3.24 18.96
CA VAL A 601 -12.47 -4.57 19.24
C VAL A 601 -12.67 -4.79 20.74
N ASN A 602 -11.62 -4.58 21.53
CA ASN A 602 -11.68 -4.72 22.99
C ASN A 602 -12.72 -3.79 23.62
N ASN A 603 -12.87 -2.58 23.11
CA ASN A 603 -13.85 -1.64 23.62
C ASN A 603 -15.28 -2.04 23.20
N TYR A 604 -15.49 -2.55 21.99
CA TYR A 604 -16.78 -3.12 21.58
C TYR A 604 -17.21 -4.27 22.47
N ILE A 605 -16.32 -5.20 22.79
CA ILE A 605 -16.58 -6.30 23.72
C ILE A 605 -17.07 -5.76 25.07
N LYS A 606 -16.34 -4.80 25.64
CA LYS A 606 -16.68 -4.19 26.94
C LYS A 606 -18.01 -3.44 26.92
N ILE A 607 -18.23 -2.63 25.89
CA ILE A 607 -19.45 -1.86 25.68
C ILE A 607 -20.64 -2.81 25.53
N TYR A 608 -20.51 -3.85 24.70
CA TYR A 608 -21.53 -4.87 24.50
C TYR A 608 -21.93 -5.54 25.81
N ARG A 609 -20.94 -5.95 26.62
CA ARG A 609 -21.21 -6.57 27.92
C ARG A 609 -21.90 -5.62 28.90
N LEU A 610 -21.52 -4.34 28.92
CA LEU A 610 -22.17 -3.34 29.76
C LEU A 610 -23.64 -3.12 29.37
N ILE A 611 -23.93 -2.97 28.07
CA ILE A 611 -25.29 -2.74 27.58
C ILE A 611 -26.18 -3.98 27.79
N SER A 612 -25.60 -5.17 27.67
CA SER A 612 -26.29 -6.45 27.86
C SER A 612 -26.49 -6.85 29.35
N SER A 613 -25.83 -6.18 30.28
CA SER A 613 -25.90 -6.48 31.71
C SER A 613 -27.12 -5.88 32.41
N GLN A 614 -27.59 -6.53 33.48
CA GLN A 614 -28.66 -5.99 34.31
C GLN A 614 -28.10 -5.07 35.40
N ASN A 615 -28.87 -4.05 35.79
CA ASN A 615 -28.55 -3.14 36.90
C ASN A 615 -27.21 -2.36 36.76
N VAL A 616 -26.82 -2.01 35.54
CA VAL A 616 -25.67 -1.12 35.29
C VAL A 616 -26.04 0.32 35.62
N ASP A 617 -25.13 1.03 36.29
CA ASP A 617 -25.31 2.45 36.64
C ASP A 617 -25.41 3.32 35.39
N THR A 618 -26.32 4.31 35.39
CA THR A 618 -26.58 5.19 34.25
C THR A 618 -25.31 5.92 33.79
N LYS A 619 -24.40 6.33 34.69
CA LYS A 619 -23.15 6.98 34.28
C LYS A 619 -22.26 6.04 33.48
N CYS A 620 -22.28 4.76 33.81
CA CYS A 620 -21.52 3.77 33.08
C CYS A 620 -22.08 3.51 31.69
N LEU A 621 -23.41 3.43 31.59
CA LEU A 621 -24.11 3.34 30.31
C LEU A 621 -23.82 4.57 29.44
N SER A 622 -23.83 5.78 30.01
CA SER A 622 -23.48 7.01 29.27
C SER A 622 -22.06 6.94 28.74
N LYS A 623 -21.09 6.48 29.55
CA LYS A 623 -19.70 6.31 29.11
C LYS A 623 -19.57 5.31 27.95
N ALA A 624 -20.31 4.21 28.00
CA ALA A 624 -20.31 3.20 26.96
C ALA A 624 -20.94 3.72 25.65
N PHE A 625 -22.07 4.43 25.74
CA PHE A 625 -22.76 5.05 24.60
C PHE A 625 -21.89 6.12 23.95
N GLU A 626 -21.27 7.00 24.75
CA GLU A 626 -20.39 8.05 24.25
C GLU A 626 -19.20 7.45 23.49
N MET A 627 -18.58 6.40 24.04
CA MET A 627 -17.44 5.74 23.41
C MET A 627 -17.84 5.01 22.11
N LEU A 628 -19.00 4.35 22.09
CA LEU A 628 -19.53 3.72 20.88
C LEU A 628 -19.88 4.76 19.81
N LYS A 629 -20.52 5.87 20.20
CA LYS A 629 -20.80 7.02 19.34
C LYS A 629 -19.52 7.55 18.72
N TRP A 630 -18.45 7.71 19.49
CA TRP A 630 -17.15 8.13 18.98
C TRP A 630 -16.65 7.23 17.84
N TYR A 631 -16.76 5.92 18.01
CA TYR A 631 -16.34 4.98 16.97
C TYR A 631 -17.24 4.96 15.74
N ILE A 632 -18.56 5.07 15.91
CA ILE A 632 -19.50 5.10 14.79
C ILE A 632 -19.36 6.40 13.99
N ILE A 633 -19.33 7.55 14.66
CA ILE A 633 -19.35 8.86 14.00
C ILE A 633 -17.98 9.23 13.42
N TYR A 634 -16.90 9.00 14.17
CA TYR A 634 -15.56 9.45 13.77
C TYR A 634 -14.63 8.32 13.34
N GLY A 635 -14.96 7.08 13.73
CA GLY A 635 -14.22 5.88 13.35
C GLY A 635 -14.73 5.18 12.09
N ASP A 636 -15.82 5.67 11.50
CA ASP A 636 -16.50 5.16 10.30
C ASP A 636 -16.97 3.70 10.41
N ASP A 637 -17.38 3.29 11.62
CA ASP A 637 -17.82 1.92 11.92
C ASP A 637 -19.36 1.84 11.99
N SER A 638 -20.08 2.43 11.03
CA SER A 638 -21.57 2.46 11.03
C SER A 638 -22.23 1.08 10.99
N ASP A 639 -21.62 0.10 10.32
CA ASP A 639 -22.11 -1.29 10.32
C ASP A 639 -22.13 -1.92 11.72
N VAL A 640 -21.28 -1.45 12.63
CA VAL A 640 -21.27 -1.89 14.03
C VAL A 640 -22.54 -1.41 14.75
N PHE A 641 -23.04 -0.19 14.46
CA PHE A 641 -24.26 0.33 15.08
C PHE A 641 -25.45 -0.63 14.89
N ASN A 642 -25.63 -1.16 13.69
CA ASN A 642 -26.72 -2.08 13.37
C ASN A 642 -26.68 -3.37 14.21
N LYS A 643 -25.50 -3.76 14.74
CA LYS A 643 -25.35 -4.90 15.65
C LYS A 643 -25.66 -4.56 17.11
N PHE A 644 -25.57 -3.29 17.48
CA PHE A 644 -25.88 -2.80 18.83
C PHE A 644 -27.29 -2.22 18.97
N GLU A 645 -27.93 -1.80 17.87
CA GLU A 645 -29.13 -0.95 17.88
C GLU A 645 -30.24 -1.48 18.80
N ASN A 646 -30.63 -2.76 18.68
CA ASN A 646 -31.69 -3.36 19.51
C ASN A 646 -31.34 -3.31 21.01
N MET A 647 -30.08 -3.51 21.37
CA MET A 647 -29.64 -3.51 22.77
C MET A 647 -29.59 -2.09 23.32
N LEU A 648 -29.05 -1.15 22.52
CA LEU A 648 -29.05 0.27 22.86
C LEU A 648 -30.49 0.76 23.07
N TYR A 649 -31.40 0.45 22.14
CA TYR A 649 -32.82 0.77 22.21
C TYR A 649 -33.44 0.24 23.51
N ASN A 650 -33.24 -1.04 23.83
CA ASN A 650 -33.76 -1.64 25.05
C ASN A 650 -33.25 -0.96 26.32
N VAL A 651 -31.98 -0.56 26.36
CA VAL A 651 -31.40 0.20 27.48
C VAL A 651 -32.02 1.59 27.58
N VAL A 652 -32.11 2.31 26.47
CA VAL A 652 -32.68 3.65 26.39
C VAL A 652 -34.14 3.67 26.83
N SER A 653 -34.97 2.75 26.31
CA SER A 653 -36.40 2.67 26.62
C SER A 653 -36.68 2.33 28.09
N LYS A 654 -35.79 1.56 28.73
CA LYS A 654 -35.88 1.25 30.17
C LYS A 654 -35.41 2.39 31.05
N ALA A 655 -34.27 3.01 30.71
CA ALA A 655 -33.66 4.06 31.51
C ALA A 655 -34.42 5.40 31.42
N LYS A 656 -34.95 5.71 30.22
CA LYS A 656 -35.58 7.00 29.89
C LYS A 656 -34.71 8.21 30.26
N ASP A 657 -33.40 8.06 30.15
CA ASP A 657 -32.41 9.11 30.41
C ASP A 657 -32.13 9.90 29.12
N ASP A 658 -32.26 11.23 29.18
CA ASP A 658 -32.14 12.09 28.00
C ASP A 658 -30.73 12.06 27.37
N ASN A 659 -29.65 11.80 28.13
CA ASN A 659 -28.30 11.68 27.55
C ASN A 659 -28.14 10.38 26.76
N LEU A 660 -28.67 9.27 27.27
CA LEU A 660 -28.67 8.00 26.54
C LEU A 660 -29.53 8.09 25.27
N ILE A 661 -30.69 8.76 25.36
CA ILE A 661 -31.56 9.04 24.21
C ILE A 661 -30.80 9.88 23.17
N ARG A 662 -30.16 10.95 23.59
CA ARG A 662 -29.36 11.82 22.71
C ARG A 662 -28.30 11.04 21.95
N ASP A 663 -27.48 10.26 22.65
CA ASP A 663 -26.36 9.55 22.03
C ASP A 663 -26.86 8.45 21.08
N TYR A 664 -27.96 7.76 21.44
CA TYR A 664 -28.64 6.83 20.54
C TYR A 664 -29.11 7.51 19.25
N LEU A 665 -29.82 8.63 19.36
CA LEU A 665 -30.37 9.34 18.21
C LEU A 665 -29.28 9.92 17.31
N LYS A 666 -28.14 10.36 17.87
CA LYS A 666 -26.96 10.77 17.10
C LYS A 666 -26.38 9.61 16.29
N MET A 667 -26.16 8.46 16.92
CA MET A 667 -25.68 7.26 16.22
C MET A 667 -26.65 6.81 15.12
N SER A 668 -27.97 6.81 15.39
CA SER A 668 -29.00 6.51 14.40
C SER A 668 -28.98 7.49 13.24
N PHE A 669 -28.88 8.79 13.51
CA PHE A 669 -28.84 9.84 12.49
C PHE A 669 -27.65 9.66 11.55
N THR A 670 -26.44 9.45 12.10
CA THR A 670 -25.24 9.19 11.31
C THR A 670 -25.34 7.90 10.48
N ASN A 671 -25.86 6.82 11.07
CA ASN A 671 -26.05 5.55 10.37
C ASN A 671 -26.98 5.69 9.16
N ILE A 672 -28.07 6.46 9.28
CA ILE A 672 -29.01 6.71 8.17
C ILE A 672 -28.35 7.55 7.08
N MET A 673 -27.62 8.62 7.46
CA MET A 673 -26.89 9.48 6.52
C MET A 673 -25.89 8.69 5.66
N GLN A 674 -25.17 7.72 6.26
CA GLN A 674 -24.15 6.92 5.56
C GLN A 674 -24.75 5.73 4.80
N SER A 675 -25.64 4.95 5.44
CA SER A 675 -26.12 3.69 4.87
C SER A 675 -27.19 3.88 3.78
N LYS A 676 -27.93 5.01 3.78
CA LYS A 676 -29.05 5.34 2.87
C LYS A 676 -30.13 4.25 2.72
N ILE A 677 -30.14 3.21 3.57
CA ILE A 677 -30.92 1.97 3.34
C ILE A 677 -31.73 1.55 4.57
N TYR A 678 -31.32 1.90 5.80
CA TYR A 678 -31.93 1.33 7.00
C TYR A 678 -32.27 2.38 8.07
N THR A 679 -33.57 2.48 8.39
CA THR A 679 -34.12 3.25 9.52
C THR A 679 -35.04 2.34 10.33
N ASN A 680 -34.82 2.21 11.64
CA ASN A 680 -35.74 1.47 12.52
C ASN A 680 -36.83 2.41 13.06
N GLU A 681 -37.84 2.71 12.24
CA GLU A 681 -38.88 3.69 12.57
C GLU A 681 -39.66 3.35 13.86
N GLU A 682 -39.82 2.06 14.18
CA GLU A 682 -40.49 1.62 15.40
C GLU A 682 -39.74 2.13 16.65
N HIS A 683 -38.42 1.95 16.70
CA HIS A 683 -37.59 2.44 17.81
C HIS A 683 -37.68 3.96 17.95
N ILE A 684 -37.55 4.70 16.84
CA ILE A 684 -37.54 6.17 16.85
C ILE A 684 -38.90 6.71 17.32
N ASN A 685 -40.02 6.12 16.88
CA ASN A 685 -41.36 6.48 17.30
C ASN A 685 -41.56 6.26 18.81
N GLN A 686 -41.15 5.10 19.33
CA GLN A 686 -41.28 4.79 20.76
C GLN A 686 -40.40 5.71 21.64
N ILE A 687 -39.20 6.06 21.18
CA ILE A 687 -38.33 7.04 21.85
C ILE A 687 -38.95 8.43 21.84
N ALA A 688 -39.56 8.86 20.72
CA ALA A 688 -40.16 10.19 20.61
C ALA A 688 -41.30 10.43 21.62
N GLU A 689 -41.95 9.36 22.11
CA GLU A 689 -43.00 9.42 23.13
C GLU A 689 -42.46 9.48 24.57
N ALA A 690 -41.14 9.27 24.77
CA ALA A 690 -40.55 9.14 26.11
C ALA A 690 -40.50 10.46 26.89
N SER A 691 -40.15 11.56 26.22
CA SER A 691 -40.07 12.91 26.81
C SER A 691 -40.25 14.01 25.76
N ASN A 692 -40.49 15.25 26.21
CA ASN A 692 -40.51 16.40 25.30
C ASN A 692 -39.15 16.62 24.62
N TYR A 693 -38.04 16.31 25.29
CA TYR A 693 -36.71 16.35 24.69
C TYR A 693 -36.64 15.34 23.54
N SER A 694 -37.01 14.08 23.80
CA SER A 694 -36.96 13.00 22.81
C SER A 694 -37.81 13.29 21.58
N LYS A 695 -39.00 13.90 21.77
CA LYS A 695 -39.87 14.32 20.67
C LYS A 695 -39.16 15.23 19.67
N PHE A 696 -38.41 16.22 20.15
CA PHE A 696 -37.67 17.16 19.29
C PHE A 696 -36.35 16.55 18.80
N ALA A 697 -35.67 15.76 19.62
CA ALA A 697 -34.43 15.08 19.26
C ALA A 697 -34.62 14.01 18.17
N SER A 698 -35.78 13.36 18.10
CA SER A 698 -36.10 12.39 17.04
C SER A 698 -36.52 13.04 15.72
N LEU A 699 -36.94 14.30 15.72
CA LEU A 699 -37.43 15.00 14.53
C LEU A 699 -36.42 15.02 13.35
N PRO A 700 -35.12 15.29 13.57
CA PRO A 700 -34.10 15.16 12.53
C PRO A 700 -34.13 13.85 11.76
N ILE A 701 -34.30 12.73 12.47
CA ILE A 701 -34.29 11.39 11.86
C ILE A 701 -35.51 11.19 10.95
N PHE A 702 -36.70 11.63 11.41
CA PHE A 702 -37.92 11.54 10.59
C PHE A 702 -37.84 12.40 9.33
N ILE A 703 -37.33 13.63 9.44
CA ILE A 703 -37.17 14.52 8.28
C ILE A 703 -36.12 13.97 7.32
N LEU A 704 -35.00 13.46 7.83
CA LEU A 704 -33.96 12.85 7.00
C LEU A 704 -34.49 11.65 6.21
N ASN A 705 -35.24 10.76 6.86
CA ASN A 705 -35.84 9.59 6.21
C ASN A 705 -36.78 10.01 5.06
N LYS A 706 -37.60 11.05 5.26
CA LYS A 706 -38.46 11.61 4.21
C LYS A 706 -37.66 12.23 3.06
N ILE A 707 -36.54 12.90 3.35
CA ILE A 707 -35.65 13.46 2.32
C ILE A 707 -35.05 12.35 1.46
N ILE A 708 -34.49 11.30 2.08
CA ILE A 708 -33.86 10.18 1.37
C ILE A 708 -34.87 9.43 0.49
N ASN A 709 -36.11 9.26 0.96
CA ASN A 709 -37.17 8.57 0.20
C ASN A 709 -37.87 9.48 -0.84
N GLY A 710 -37.49 10.76 -0.95
CA GLY A 710 -38.12 11.71 -1.87
C GLY A 710 -39.57 12.04 -1.52
N GLU A 711 -39.95 11.90 -0.25
CA GLU A 711 -41.32 12.11 0.25
C GLU A 711 -41.58 13.55 0.70
N ILE A 712 -40.53 14.37 0.78
CA ILE A 712 -40.64 15.78 1.16
C ILE A 712 -40.59 16.68 -0.06
N ASN A 713 -41.57 17.57 -0.18
CA ASN A 713 -41.49 18.71 -1.08
C ASN A 713 -41.07 19.94 -0.28
N VAL A 714 -39.86 20.43 -0.53
CA VAL A 714 -39.26 21.56 0.21
C VAL A 714 -40.13 22.82 0.17
N GLU A 715 -40.84 23.04 -0.94
CA GLU A 715 -41.74 24.17 -1.11
C GLU A 715 -42.94 24.15 -0.13
N ASP A 716 -43.37 22.95 0.28
CA ASP A 716 -44.57 22.72 1.08
C ASP A 716 -44.34 22.76 2.60
N ILE A 717 -43.08 22.86 3.06
CA ILE A 717 -42.73 22.89 4.48
C ILE A 717 -43.14 24.24 5.09
N LYS A 718 -44.18 24.22 5.93
CA LYS A 718 -44.76 25.41 6.58
C LYS A 718 -44.50 25.50 8.07
N ASP A 719 -44.28 24.36 8.73
CA ASP A 719 -43.99 24.34 10.16
C ASP A 719 -42.59 24.90 10.43
N PRO A 720 -42.42 25.92 11.30
CA PRO A 720 -41.11 26.53 11.55
C PRO A 720 -40.05 25.59 12.13
N ILE A 721 -40.45 24.54 12.88
CA ILE A 721 -39.53 23.58 13.48
C ILE A 721 -39.11 22.54 12.43
N GLU A 722 -40.05 22.03 11.62
CA GLU A 722 -39.73 21.17 10.49
C GLU A 722 -38.85 21.88 9.46
N LEU A 723 -39.13 23.16 9.19
CA LEU A 723 -38.33 24.02 8.31
C LEU A 723 -36.88 24.13 8.80
N TYR A 724 -36.69 24.41 10.08
CA TYR A 724 -35.37 24.50 10.71
C TYR A 724 -34.63 23.15 10.66
N THR A 725 -35.35 22.06 10.92
CA THR A 725 -34.78 20.70 10.89
C THR A 725 -34.33 20.32 9.48
N ALA A 726 -35.19 20.56 8.48
CA ALA A 726 -34.86 20.31 7.08
C ALA A 726 -33.65 21.15 6.64
N LEU A 727 -33.58 22.42 7.02
CA LEU A 727 -32.44 23.28 6.75
C LEU A 727 -31.13 22.67 7.28
N LEU A 728 -31.10 22.22 8.54
CA LEU A 728 -29.90 21.60 9.12
C LEU A 728 -29.49 20.32 8.41
N ILE A 729 -30.45 19.50 8.00
CA ILE A 729 -30.17 18.24 7.31
C ILE A 729 -29.62 18.50 5.91
N PHE A 730 -30.26 19.37 5.13
CA PHE A 730 -29.73 19.75 3.81
C PHE A 730 -28.36 20.44 3.94
N PHE A 731 -28.16 21.24 4.99
CA PHE A 731 -26.86 21.80 5.32
C PHE A 731 -25.78 20.74 5.50
N LEU A 732 -26.07 19.67 6.23
CA LEU A 732 -25.12 18.56 6.41
C LEU A 732 -24.93 17.73 5.12
N ILE A 733 -26.00 17.45 4.37
CA ILE A 733 -25.93 16.74 3.09
C ILE A 733 -25.04 17.49 2.10
N GLU A 734 -25.23 18.80 1.96
CA GLU A 734 -24.45 19.66 1.07
C GLU A 734 -22.98 19.70 1.47
N LYS A 735 -22.70 19.77 2.78
CA LYS A 735 -21.34 19.70 3.31
C LYS A 735 -20.67 18.38 2.92
N ASN A 736 -21.35 17.25 3.13
CA ASN A 736 -20.81 15.94 2.77
C ASN A 736 -20.61 15.80 1.25
N ALA A 737 -21.55 16.27 0.44
CA ALA A 737 -21.45 16.27 -1.02
C ALA A 737 -20.25 17.11 -1.51
N THR A 738 -19.98 18.23 -0.84
CA THR A 738 -18.81 19.09 -1.09
C THR A 738 -17.50 18.36 -0.76
N GLU A 739 -17.44 17.65 0.36
CA GLU A 739 -16.27 16.85 0.77
C GLU A 739 -16.02 15.67 -0.20
N GLU A 740 -17.08 15.03 -0.69
CA GLU A 740 -17.02 13.93 -1.68
C GLU A 740 -16.87 14.41 -3.14
N ASN A 741 -16.99 15.73 -3.38
CA ASN A 741 -16.92 16.37 -4.69
C ASN A 741 -17.96 15.83 -5.71
N VAL A 742 -19.20 15.58 -5.25
CA VAL A 742 -20.32 15.09 -6.06
C VAL A 742 -21.11 16.27 -6.66
N LEU A 743 -20.66 16.75 -7.82
CA LEU A 743 -21.16 17.98 -8.45
C LEU A 743 -22.68 18.03 -8.62
N GLU A 744 -23.31 16.93 -9.04
CA GLU A 744 -24.76 16.89 -9.31
C GLU A 744 -25.58 17.07 -8.03
N ASP A 745 -25.13 16.47 -6.92
CA ASP A 745 -25.79 16.57 -5.62
C ASP A 745 -25.66 17.99 -5.05
N ILE A 746 -24.46 18.60 -5.15
CA ILE A 746 -24.23 19.98 -4.70
C ILE A 746 -25.15 20.95 -5.44
N ILE A 747 -25.31 20.79 -6.75
CA ILE A 747 -26.21 21.66 -7.53
C ILE A 747 -27.67 21.44 -7.12
N HIS A 748 -28.08 20.19 -6.94
CA HIS A 748 -29.46 19.87 -6.62
C HIS A 748 -29.88 20.37 -5.24
N TYR A 749 -29.03 20.22 -4.23
CA TYR A 749 -29.37 20.56 -2.84
C TYR A 749 -29.21 22.05 -2.53
N HIS A 750 -28.35 22.78 -3.25
CA HIS A 750 -28.16 24.21 -3.06
C HIS A 750 -29.47 25.02 -3.15
N ASP A 751 -30.27 24.78 -4.19
CA ASP A 751 -31.53 25.51 -4.42
C ASP A 751 -32.52 25.31 -3.25
N TYR A 752 -32.61 24.09 -2.73
CA TYR A 752 -33.43 23.78 -1.56
C TYR A 752 -32.92 24.48 -0.30
N LEU A 753 -31.60 24.51 -0.14
CA LEU A 753 -30.93 25.10 1.01
C LEU A 753 -31.13 26.63 1.04
N GLU A 754 -31.02 27.31 -0.11
CA GLU A 754 -31.29 28.74 -0.25
C GLU A 754 -32.75 29.08 0.11
N ASP A 755 -33.73 28.35 -0.44
CA ASP A 755 -35.16 28.58 -0.13
C ASP A 755 -35.48 28.34 1.36
N LEU A 756 -34.99 27.23 1.92
CA LEU A 756 -35.16 26.89 3.34
C LEU A 756 -34.55 27.96 4.25
N TYR A 757 -33.33 28.41 3.97
CA TYR A 757 -32.64 29.43 4.75
C TYR A 757 -33.41 30.76 4.74
N ASN A 758 -33.85 31.21 3.56
CA ASN A 758 -34.62 32.43 3.38
C ASN A 758 -35.98 32.40 4.11
N LYS A 759 -36.66 31.24 4.11
CA LYS A 759 -37.87 31.02 4.90
C LYS A 759 -37.55 31.03 6.40
N PHE A 760 -36.49 30.33 6.82
CA PHE A 760 -36.12 30.14 8.23
C PHE A 760 -35.80 31.47 8.93
N ILE A 761 -35.00 32.35 8.30
CA ILE A 761 -34.61 33.64 8.90
C ILE A 761 -35.81 34.51 9.28
N ARG A 762 -36.96 34.37 8.59
CA ARG A 762 -38.21 35.09 8.91
C ARG A 762 -38.85 34.63 10.22
N TYR A 763 -38.61 33.39 10.64
CA TYR A 763 -39.20 32.76 11.83
C TYR A 763 -38.19 32.50 12.95
N ALA A 764 -36.89 32.52 12.66
CA ALA A 764 -35.81 32.15 13.59
C ALA A 764 -35.91 32.82 14.97
N LYS A 765 -36.24 34.11 15.03
CA LYS A 765 -36.37 34.85 16.30
C LYS A 765 -37.58 34.45 17.15
N LYS A 766 -38.55 33.73 16.57
CA LYS A 766 -39.79 33.28 17.23
C LYS A 766 -39.73 31.81 17.67
N LEU A 767 -38.72 31.06 17.23
CA LEU A 767 -38.49 29.69 17.65
C LEU A 767 -37.96 29.64 19.08
N ASP A 768 -38.38 28.60 19.81
CA ASP A 768 -37.90 28.32 21.15
C ASP A 768 -36.43 27.86 21.12
N GLU A 769 -35.61 28.46 21.97
CA GLU A 769 -34.16 28.24 22.00
C GLU A 769 -33.79 26.82 22.42
N ASN A 770 -34.54 26.22 23.36
CA ASN A 770 -34.29 24.85 23.79
C ASN A 770 -34.59 23.87 22.64
N ILE A 771 -35.67 24.09 21.88
CA ILE A 771 -35.97 23.26 20.70
C ILE A 771 -34.85 23.37 19.66
N MET A 772 -34.36 24.59 19.40
CA MET A 772 -33.30 24.81 18.42
C MET A 772 -32.00 24.09 18.82
N THR A 773 -31.57 24.22 20.07
CA THR A 773 -30.34 23.59 20.58
C THR A 773 -30.41 22.07 20.55
N ILE A 774 -31.56 21.46 20.86
CA ILE A 774 -31.76 20.00 20.79
C ILE A 774 -31.57 19.48 19.36
N ILE A 775 -32.26 20.08 18.38
CA ILE A 775 -32.22 19.65 16.98
C ILE A 775 -30.81 19.87 16.40
N PHE A 776 -30.19 21.01 16.71
CA PHE A 776 -28.83 21.33 16.27
C PHE A 776 -27.83 20.29 16.76
N ASP A 777 -27.91 19.92 18.04
CA ASP A 777 -27.01 18.94 18.64
C ASP A 777 -27.14 17.55 18.00
N ILE A 778 -28.36 17.10 17.69
CA ILE A 778 -28.55 15.80 17.01
C ILE A 778 -27.97 15.80 15.59
N VAL A 779 -28.19 16.87 14.81
CA VAL A 779 -27.75 16.91 13.40
C VAL A 779 -26.24 17.10 13.27
N LEU A 780 -25.64 17.95 14.10
CA LEU A 780 -24.24 18.38 13.95
C LEU A 780 -23.28 17.81 15.01
N ASP A 781 -23.78 17.01 15.96
CA ASP A 781 -23.04 16.52 17.15
C ASP A 781 -22.28 17.64 17.87
N PHE A 782 -22.91 18.82 17.98
CA PHE A 782 -22.33 20.02 18.57
C PHE A 782 -23.31 20.67 19.57
N PRO A 783 -22.95 20.78 20.86
CA PRO A 783 -23.81 21.41 21.85
C PRO A 783 -23.73 22.94 21.72
N ALA A 784 -24.62 23.52 20.91
CA ALA A 784 -24.75 24.97 20.84
C ALA A 784 -25.34 25.54 22.14
N GLU A 785 -24.74 26.62 22.65
CA GLU A 785 -25.08 27.22 23.94
C GLU A 785 -26.23 28.24 23.85
N SER A 786 -26.52 28.75 22.65
CA SER A 786 -27.58 29.74 22.44
C SER A 786 -28.09 29.75 20.99
N ARG A 787 -29.27 30.35 20.79
CA ARG A 787 -29.81 30.60 19.45
C ARG A 787 -28.91 31.49 18.61
N ASP A 788 -28.31 32.51 19.20
CA ASP A 788 -27.47 33.46 18.43
C ASP A 788 -26.23 32.74 17.87
N GLN A 789 -25.62 31.84 18.66
CA GLN A 789 -24.53 30.98 18.19
C GLN A 789 -24.96 30.08 17.01
N ILE A 790 -26.16 29.50 17.07
CA ILE A 790 -26.71 28.68 15.98
C ILE A 790 -26.86 29.51 14.70
N LEU A 791 -27.38 30.73 14.81
CA LEU A 791 -27.58 31.62 13.67
C LEU A 791 -26.25 32.06 13.05
N ASP A 792 -25.24 32.32 13.87
CA ASP A 792 -23.90 32.66 13.41
C ASP A 792 -23.27 31.48 12.65
N ILE A 793 -23.38 30.25 13.17
CA ILE A 793 -22.87 29.05 12.50
C ILE A 793 -23.58 28.81 11.18
N LEU A 794 -24.91 28.93 11.14
CA LEU A 794 -25.66 28.75 9.90
C LEU A 794 -25.33 29.82 8.88
N SER A 795 -25.20 31.09 9.28
CA SER A 795 -24.83 32.18 8.38
C SER A 795 -23.44 31.97 7.79
N ALA A 796 -22.44 31.66 8.63
CA ALA A 796 -21.09 31.36 8.17
C ALA A 796 -21.05 30.12 7.26
N GLY A 797 -21.84 29.11 7.60
CA GLY A 797 -22.02 27.91 6.79
C GLY A 797 -22.60 28.20 5.41
N MET A 798 -23.67 29.00 5.36
CA MET A 798 -24.29 29.44 4.10
C MET A 798 -23.31 30.20 3.23
N GLU A 799 -22.48 31.06 3.83
CA GLU A 799 -21.43 31.77 3.10
C GLU A 799 -20.47 30.78 2.42
N ILE A 800 -20.01 29.74 3.12
CA ILE A 800 -19.10 28.72 2.56
C ILE A 800 -19.78 27.93 1.43
N ILE A 801 -21.02 27.48 1.63
CA ILE A 801 -21.79 26.74 0.62
C ILE A 801 -22.02 27.60 -0.63
N ASN A 802 -22.45 28.85 -0.47
CA ASN A 802 -22.66 29.80 -1.56
C ASN A 802 -21.37 30.03 -2.36
N PHE A 803 -20.23 30.20 -1.70
CA PHE A 803 -18.94 30.33 -2.39
C PHE A 803 -18.57 29.06 -3.16
N THR A 804 -18.73 27.89 -2.54
CA THR A 804 -18.44 26.60 -3.16
C THR A 804 -19.29 26.41 -4.42
N TYR A 805 -20.60 26.59 -4.31
CA TYR A 805 -21.53 26.52 -5.43
C TYR A 805 -21.17 27.52 -6.54
N ALA A 806 -20.85 28.76 -6.17
CA ALA A 806 -20.43 29.78 -7.13
C ALA A 806 -19.16 29.37 -7.92
N MET A 807 -18.17 28.75 -7.26
CA MET A 807 -16.97 28.25 -7.93
C MET A 807 -17.25 27.03 -8.82
N LEU A 808 -18.14 26.14 -8.39
CA LEU A 808 -18.58 25.01 -9.21
C LEU A 808 -19.29 25.47 -10.49
N MET A 809 -20.21 26.43 -10.37
CA MET A 809 -20.83 27.08 -11.53
C MET A 809 -19.76 27.75 -12.39
N PHE A 810 -18.84 28.52 -11.79
CA PHE A 810 -17.79 29.22 -12.53
C PHE A 810 -16.97 28.29 -13.44
N TYR A 811 -16.62 27.09 -12.97
CA TYR A 811 -15.79 26.15 -13.73
C TYR A 811 -16.56 25.14 -14.60
N ASN A 812 -17.86 24.91 -14.34
CA ASN A 812 -18.61 23.82 -14.98
C ASN A 812 -19.88 24.24 -15.74
N TYR A 813 -20.19 25.54 -15.82
CA TYR A 813 -21.39 26.03 -16.50
C TYR A 813 -21.43 25.73 -18.02
N ASN A 814 -22.55 25.22 -18.54
CA ASN A 814 -22.64 24.70 -19.92
C ASN A 814 -23.58 25.46 -20.88
N GLY A 815 -24.40 26.42 -20.42
CA GLY A 815 -25.24 27.24 -21.31
C GLY A 815 -24.40 28.35 -21.98
N MET A 816 -24.68 28.77 -23.23
CA MET A 816 -23.93 29.84 -23.91
C MET A 816 -24.55 31.24 -23.74
N ASP A 817 -25.87 31.38 -23.87
CA ASP A 817 -26.55 32.68 -23.78
C ASP A 817 -26.72 33.18 -22.33
N ASP A 818 -26.79 32.24 -21.38
CA ASP A 818 -27.04 32.50 -19.96
C ASP A 818 -25.75 32.76 -19.13
N GLN A 819 -24.57 32.74 -19.74
CA GLN A 819 -23.29 32.82 -19.01
C GLN A 819 -23.03 34.18 -18.36
N LYS A 820 -23.57 35.26 -18.92
CA LYS A 820 -23.48 36.59 -18.30
C LYS A 820 -24.33 36.65 -17.04
N ASP A 821 -25.53 36.10 -17.10
CA ASP A 821 -26.47 36.07 -15.99
C ASP A 821 -25.95 35.11 -14.90
N ALA A 822 -25.38 33.97 -15.31
CA ALA A 822 -24.67 33.06 -14.41
C ALA A 822 -23.47 33.74 -13.73
N LEU A 823 -22.69 34.55 -14.46
CA LEU A 823 -21.59 35.31 -13.88
C LEU A 823 -22.08 36.40 -12.92
N GLU A 824 -23.22 37.02 -13.19
CA GLU A 824 -23.85 37.99 -12.29
C GLU A 824 -24.34 37.33 -11.00
N TYR A 825 -24.95 36.15 -11.10
CA TYR A 825 -25.36 35.34 -9.97
C TYR A 825 -24.16 34.84 -9.15
N ILE A 826 -23.11 34.29 -9.79
CA ILE A 826 -21.84 33.92 -9.14
C ILE A 826 -21.25 35.11 -8.37
N ASN A 827 -21.25 36.30 -8.97
CA ASN A 827 -20.75 37.49 -8.29
C ASN A 827 -21.61 37.89 -7.08
N THR A 828 -22.90 37.61 -7.10
CA THR A 828 -23.80 37.84 -5.95
C THR A 828 -23.47 36.87 -4.81
N LEU A 829 -23.27 35.60 -5.12
CA LEU A 829 -22.95 34.55 -4.14
C LEU A 829 -21.60 34.78 -3.44
N ILE A 830 -20.57 35.23 -4.17
CA ILE A 830 -19.22 35.44 -3.59
C ILE A 830 -19.06 36.76 -2.83
N GLU A 831 -19.99 37.71 -2.98
CA GLU A 831 -19.83 39.08 -2.48
C GLU A 831 -19.82 39.15 -0.95
N THR A 832 -20.59 38.31 -0.27
CA THR A 832 -20.61 38.26 1.20
C THR A 832 -19.26 37.80 1.76
N ASN A 833 -18.71 36.71 1.23
CA ASN A 833 -17.38 36.23 1.59
C ASN A 833 -16.30 37.26 1.26
N TYR A 834 -16.37 37.89 0.08
CA TYR A 834 -15.44 38.95 -0.29
C TYR A 834 -15.41 40.06 0.76
N ASN A 835 -16.58 40.58 1.14
CA ASN A 835 -16.71 41.67 2.11
C ASN A 835 -16.26 41.27 3.53
N SER A 836 -16.39 40.00 3.90
CA SER A 836 -15.87 39.45 5.15
C SER A 836 -14.33 39.40 5.12
N LEU A 837 -13.75 38.84 4.06
CA LEU A 837 -12.31 38.60 3.93
C LEU A 837 -11.50 39.89 3.81
N ILE A 838 -11.97 40.91 3.07
CA ILE A 838 -11.23 42.18 2.93
C ILE A 838 -11.16 43.00 4.23
N LYS A 839 -12.02 42.70 5.22
CA LYS A 839 -12.02 43.36 6.53
C LYS A 839 -11.10 42.69 7.55
N LYS A 840 -10.64 41.46 7.28
CA LYS A 840 -9.71 40.76 8.17
C LYS A 840 -8.33 41.43 8.13
N GLU A 841 -7.73 41.64 9.30
CA GLU A 841 -6.38 42.19 9.42
C GLU A 841 -5.31 41.17 8.98
N GLU A 842 -5.54 39.88 9.31
CA GLU A 842 -4.68 38.76 8.91
C GLU A 842 -5.51 37.70 8.18
N LEU A 843 -4.95 37.16 7.10
CA LEU A 843 -5.56 36.12 6.28
C LEU A 843 -4.78 34.82 6.46
N ASN A 844 -5.49 33.74 6.80
CA ASN A 844 -4.90 32.41 6.77
C ASN A 844 -4.80 31.87 5.32
N GLU A 845 -4.26 30.67 5.15
CA GLU A 845 -4.06 30.11 3.80
C GLU A 845 -5.37 29.89 3.03
N ASP A 846 -6.43 29.43 3.70
CA ASP A 846 -7.76 29.19 3.10
C ASP A 846 -8.46 30.50 2.73
N ASP A 847 -8.28 31.54 3.55
CA ASP A 847 -8.75 32.90 3.28
C ASP A 847 -8.06 33.47 2.02
N VAL A 848 -6.75 33.25 1.86
CA VAL A 848 -5.98 33.68 0.67
C VAL A 848 -6.41 32.90 -0.57
N PHE A 849 -6.63 31.59 -0.46
CA PHE A 849 -7.17 30.78 -1.55
C PHE A 849 -8.54 31.30 -2.01
N THR A 850 -9.46 31.47 -1.05
CA THR A 850 -10.81 31.98 -1.31
C THR A 850 -10.78 33.34 -2.00
N LEU A 851 -9.99 34.29 -1.48
CA LEU A 851 -9.84 35.61 -2.11
C LEU A 851 -9.28 35.52 -3.53
N PHE A 852 -8.32 34.64 -3.78
CA PHE A 852 -7.74 34.48 -5.11
C PHE A 852 -8.77 33.99 -6.13
N GLU A 853 -9.60 33.01 -5.77
CA GLU A 853 -10.70 32.54 -6.63
C GLU A 853 -11.78 33.62 -6.84
N ILE A 854 -12.13 34.38 -5.80
CA ILE A 854 -13.04 35.54 -5.93
C ILE A 854 -12.48 36.55 -6.92
N TYR A 855 -11.18 36.87 -6.87
CA TYR A 855 -10.57 37.78 -7.83
C TYR A 855 -10.59 37.24 -9.26
N LYS A 856 -10.47 35.93 -9.49
CA LYS A 856 -10.66 35.35 -10.83
C LYS A 856 -12.09 35.55 -11.32
N ALA A 857 -13.11 35.31 -10.49
CA ALA A 857 -14.51 35.54 -10.85
C ALA A 857 -14.82 37.03 -11.12
N LYS A 858 -14.28 37.95 -10.30
CA LYS A 858 -14.40 39.40 -10.53
C LYS A 858 -13.65 39.86 -11.78
N LEU A 859 -12.47 39.28 -12.05
CA LEU A 859 -11.70 39.52 -13.27
C LEU A 859 -12.49 39.07 -14.50
N ALA A 860 -13.08 37.88 -14.45
CA ALA A 860 -13.97 37.38 -15.49
C ALA A 860 -15.12 38.35 -15.82
N LYS A 861 -15.81 38.87 -14.79
CA LYS A 861 -16.91 39.84 -14.96
C LYS A 861 -16.42 41.11 -15.64
N THR A 862 -15.37 41.72 -15.09
CA THR A 862 -14.82 42.99 -15.60
C THR A 862 -14.26 42.85 -17.01
N LEU A 863 -13.71 41.68 -17.38
CA LEU A 863 -13.26 41.39 -18.73
C LEU A 863 -14.39 41.36 -19.75
N ILE A 864 -15.63 41.03 -19.38
CA ILE A 864 -16.77 41.03 -20.30
C ILE A 864 -17.48 42.39 -20.32
N THR A 865 -17.63 43.05 -19.17
CA THR A 865 -18.50 44.22 -19.01
C THR A 865 -17.81 45.55 -19.28
N SER A 866 -16.48 45.63 -19.12
CA SER A 866 -15.76 46.90 -19.21
C SER A 866 -14.44 46.79 -19.98
N LYS A 867 -14.07 47.89 -20.63
CA LYS A 867 -12.80 48.00 -21.35
C LYS A 867 -11.60 48.24 -20.42
N TYR A 868 -11.82 48.80 -19.22
CA TYR A 868 -10.73 49.26 -18.34
C TYR A 868 -10.81 48.76 -16.90
N ASP A 869 -11.99 48.38 -16.41
CA ASP A 869 -12.19 48.08 -14.98
C ASP A 869 -11.47 46.80 -14.51
N TYR A 870 -11.08 45.91 -15.44
CA TYR A 870 -10.27 44.73 -15.10
C TYR A 870 -8.93 45.12 -14.44
N LYS A 871 -8.41 46.33 -14.69
CA LYS A 871 -7.15 46.80 -14.11
C LYS A 871 -7.21 46.97 -12.59
N SER A 872 -8.37 47.30 -12.01
CA SER A 872 -8.48 47.39 -10.54
C SER A 872 -8.35 46.01 -9.92
N VAL A 873 -8.96 44.99 -10.53
CA VAL A 873 -8.84 43.60 -10.07
C VAL A 873 -7.41 43.08 -10.21
N LEU A 874 -6.70 43.46 -11.28
CA LEU A 874 -5.26 43.16 -11.41
C LEU A 874 -4.44 43.81 -10.29
N GLN A 875 -4.80 45.02 -9.85
CA GLN A 875 -4.15 45.67 -8.71
C GLN A 875 -4.43 44.91 -7.41
N ASP A 876 -5.66 44.45 -7.19
CA ASP A 876 -6.01 43.64 -6.02
C ASP A 876 -5.20 42.32 -5.96
N ILE A 877 -4.98 41.67 -7.12
CA ILE A 877 -4.11 40.48 -7.24
C ILE A 877 -2.64 40.82 -6.91
N VAL A 878 -2.17 42.00 -7.34
CA VAL A 878 -0.81 42.47 -7.01
C VAL A 878 -0.66 42.65 -5.49
N ASP A 879 -1.67 43.24 -4.86
CA ASP A 879 -1.68 43.51 -3.42
C ASP A 879 -1.82 42.22 -2.60
N LEU A 880 -2.57 41.21 -3.08
CA LEU A 880 -2.73 39.91 -2.43
C LEU A 880 -1.39 39.22 -2.15
N ARG A 881 -0.42 39.34 -3.07
CA ARG A 881 0.93 38.76 -2.88
C ARG A 881 1.63 39.29 -1.62
N SER A 882 1.37 40.54 -1.23
CA SER A 882 1.99 41.19 -0.07
C SER A 882 1.35 40.81 1.28
N LYS A 883 0.13 40.26 1.26
CA LYS A 883 -0.67 39.92 2.45
C LYS A 883 -0.65 38.43 2.83
N ALA A 884 0.09 37.61 2.09
CA ALA A 884 -0.05 36.17 2.11
C ALA A 884 1.09 35.48 2.89
N ASN A 885 0.80 34.96 4.09
CA ASN A 885 1.70 34.04 4.80
C ASN A 885 1.41 32.57 4.37
N VAL A 886 1.49 32.30 3.06
CA VAL A 886 1.07 31.02 2.45
C VAL A 886 2.18 29.98 2.58
N ILE A 887 1.84 28.81 3.15
CA ILE A 887 2.72 27.65 3.30
C ILE A 887 2.67 26.77 2.05
N SER A 888 1.49 26.63 1.41
CA SER A 888 1.34 25.85 0.16
C SER A 888 2.18 26.42 -0.99
N LYS A 889 3.13 25.59 -1.45
CA LYS A 889 3.98 25.90 -2.61
C LYS A 889 3.15 26.10 -3.88
N LYS A 890 2.04 25.37 -4.04
CA LYS A 890 1.19 25.44 -5.25
C LYS A 890 0.42 26.75 -5.30
N LEU A 891 -0.29 27.10 -4.22
CA LEU A 891 -1.05 28.36 -4.13
C LEU A 891 -0.14 29.57 -4.28
N LYS A 892 1.01 29.55 -3.59
CA LYS A 892 2.02 30.61 -3.70
C LYS A 892 2.55 30.78 -5.12
N ALA A 893 2.78 29.67 -5.84
CA ALA A 893 3.23 29.72 -7.22
C ALA A 893 2.15 30.27 -8.15
N GLY A 894 0.89 29.86 -7.98
CA GLY A 894 -0.26 30.38 -8.73
C GLY A 894 -0.41 31.89 -8.55
N ILE A 895 -0.50 32.37 -7.30
CA ILE A 895 -0.57 33.82 -7.00
C ILE A 895 0.64 34.55 -7.59
N SER A 896 1.83 33.95 -7.53
CA SER A 896 3.03 34.55 -8.14
C SER A 896 2.91 34.68 -9.66
N ILE A 897 2.35 33.71 -10.37
CA ILE A 897 2.13 33.79 -11.83
C ILE A 897 1.10 34.87 -12.15
N ALA A 898 -0.05 34.87 -11.44
CA ALA A 898 -1.08 35.89 -11.63
C ALA A 898 -0.55 37.30 -11.34
N TYR A 899 0.28 37.45 -10.30
CA TYR A 899 1.01 38.69 -10.00
C TYR A 899 1.91 39.11 -11.17
N LEU A 900 2.69 38.18 -11.73
CA LEU A 900 3.62 38.48 -12.82
C LEU A 900 2.86 38.95 -14.08
N ILE A 901 1.77 38.28 -14.44
CA ILE A 901 0.89 38.69 -15.55
C ILE A 901 0.28 40.07 -15.26
N SER A 902 -0.21 40.30 -14.04
CA SER A 902 -0.82 41.56 -13.62
C SER A 902 0.17 42.72 -13.69
N LYS A 903 1.38 42.55 -13.16
CA LYS A 903 2.46 43.55 -13.24
C LYS A 903 2.89 43.87 -14.68
N LEU A 904 2.99 42.84 -15.52
CA LEU A 904 3.31 43.03 -16.94
C LEU A 904 2.25 43.91 -17.63
N LEU A 905 0.98 43.68 -17.33
CA LEU A 905 -0.14 44.44 -17.91
C LEU A 905 -0.26 45.87 -17.38
N LEU A 906 -0.10 46.06 -16.06
CA LEU A 906 -0.25 47.36 -15.40
C LEU A 906 0.98 48.27 -15.62
N ASN A 907 2.18 47.73 -15.41
CA ASN A 907 3.41 48.52 -15.30
C ASN A 907 4.42 48.26 -16.42
N ARG A 908 4.18 47.27 -17.30
CA ARG A 908 5.14 46.80 -18.33
C ARG A 908 6.47 46.30 -17.74
N GLU A 909 6.46 45.88 -16.48
CA GLU A 909 7.62 45.30 -15.80
C GLU A 909 7.80 43.83 -16.18
N VAL A 910 9.04 43.45 -16.51
CA VAL A 910 9.43 42.07 -16.81
C VAL A 910 10.37 41.59 -15.70
N GLU A 911 9.97 40.55 -14.99
CA GLU A 911 10.75 39.98 -13.89
C GLU A 911 11.76 38.95 -14.40
N LYS A 912 12.97 38.94 -13.84
CA LYS A 912 14.04 38.02 -14.28
C LYS A 912 13.89 36.60 -13.74
N THR A 913 13.10 36.41 -12.69
CA THR A 913 12.93 35.12 -12.02
C THR A 913 11.50 34.65 -12.17
N ILE A 914 11.34 33.55 -12.90
CA ILE A 914 10.05 32.92 -13.17
C ILE A 914 9.94 31.67 -12.29
N PRO A 915 8.84 31.46 -11.56
CA PRO A 915 8.61 30.23 -10.80
C PRO A 915 8.74 28.98 -11.69
N ASN A 916 9.47 27.97 -11.23
CA ASN A 916 9.63 26.71 -11.97
C ASN A 916 8.42 25.79 -11.76
N VAL A 917 7.27 26.18 -12.28
CA VAL A 917 6.02 25.41 -12.24
C VAL A 917 5.38 25.35 -13.64
N PRO A 918 4.57 24.31 -13.95
CA PRO A 918 4.00 24.15 -15.28
C PRO A 918 3.17 25.34 -15.77
N GLU A 919 2.39 25.95 -14.88
CA GLU A 919 1.51 27.11 -15.15
C GLU A 919 2.31 28.38 -15.52
N ALA A 920 3.62 28.40 -15.29
CA ALA A 920 4.48 29.51 -15.70
C ALA A 920 4.51 29.72 -17.23
N THR A 921 4.09 28.72 -18.02
CA THR A 921 3.89 28.88 -19.46
C THR A 921 2.87 29.99 -19.79
N LEU A 922 1.90 30.26 -18.90
CA LEU A 922 0.92 31.34 -19.08
C LEU A 922 1.58 32.72 -19.02
N TYR A 923 2.52 32.92 -18.10
CA TYR A 923 3.30 34.16 -18.06
C TYR A 923 4.22 34.29 -19.28
N MET A 924 4.84 33.20 -19.73
CA MET A 924 5.64 33.20 -20.96
C MET A 924 4.79 33.48 -22.21
N ALA A 925 3.55 32.99 -22.26
CA ALA A 925 2.59 33.31 -23.31
C ALA A 925 2.24 34.80 -23.30
N ALA A 926 2.00 35.38 -22.12
CA ALA A 926 1.78 36.82 -21.95
C ALA A 926 2.98 37.66 -22.44
N LEU A 927 4.20 37.26 -22.07
CA LEU A 927 5.43 37.90 -22.55
C LEU A 927 5.58 37.78 -24.06
N ALA A 928 5.32 36.62 -24.66
CA ALA A 928 5.42 36.43 -26.11
C ALA A 928 4.41 37.29 -26.90
N LEU A 929 3.22 37.53 -26.36
CA LEU A 929 2.19 38.38 -26.97
C LEU A 929 2.50 39.90 -26.89
N MET A 930 3.23 40.32 -25.85
CA MET A 930 3.58 41.73 -25.59
C MET A 930 5.02 42.10 -25.98
N GLY A 931 5.89 41.10 -26.09
CA GLY A 931 7.33 41.21 -26.17
C GLY A 931 7.90 41.17 -27.58
N ASN A 932 9.23 41.06 -27.64
CA ASN A 932 10.01 41.01 -28.87
C ASN A 932 10.19 39.56 -29.37
N GLU A 933 10.88 39.38 -30.51
CA GLU A 933 11.13 38.06 -31.10
C GLU A 933 11.94 37.11 -30.20
N GLU A 934 12.72 37.62 -29.26
CA GLU A 934 13.45 36.81 -28.28
C GLU A 934 12.49 36.12 -27.31
N MET A 935 11.54 36.87 -26.75
CA MET A 935 10.51 36.31 -25.84
C MET A 935 9.63 35.27 -26.55
N LYS A 936 9.31 35.47 -27.84
CA LYS A 936 8.59 34.48 -28.64
C LYS A 936 9.39 33.18 -28.81
N LYS A 937 10.70 33.27 -29.08
CA LYS A 937 11.58 32.10 -29.22
C LYS A 937 11.68 31.30 -27.92
N GLU A 938 11.80 31.98 -26.79
CA GLU A 938 11.83 31.32 -25.48
C GLU A 938 10.52 30.60 -25.17
N PHE A 939 9.39 31.25 -25.45
CA PHE A 939 8.07 30.63 -25.31
C PHE A 939 7.92 29.39 -26.22
N TYR A 940 8.31 29.47 -27.49
CA TYR A 940 8.26 28.31 -28.40
C TYR A 940 9.08 27.13 -27.89
N LYS A 941 10.33 27.39 -27.46
CA LYS A 941 11.20 26.36 -26.91
C LYS A 941 10.58 25.68 -25.68
N MET A 942 9.90 26.46 -24.83
CA MET A 942 9.22 25.95 -23.65
C MET A 942 8.07 25.01 -24.05
N VAL A 943 7.15 25.45 -24.91
CA VAL A 943 5.98 24.66 -25.35
C VAL A 943 6.41 23.39 -26.10
N GLU A 944 7.37 23.52 -27.03
CA GLU A 944 7.92 22.39 -27.80
C GLU A 944 8.65 21.37 -26.91
N GLY A 945 9.05 21.75 -25.69
CA GLY A 945 9.67 20.88 -24.69
C GLY A 945 8.67 20.07 -23.83
N ILE A 946 7.39 20.44 -23.82
CA ILE A 946 6.39 19.79 -22.94
C ILE A 946 6.05 18.40 -23.48
N ARG A 947 6.03 17.39 -22.57
CA ARG A 947 5.70 16.00 -22.89
C ARG A 947 4.64 15.45 -21.95
N ILE A 948 3.57 14.86 -22.48
CA ILE A 948 2.53 14.15 -21.71
C ILE A 948 2.60 12.67 -22.08
N ASN A 949 2.79 11.78 -21.10
CA ASN A 949 2.98 10.34 -21.32
C ASN A 949 4.09 10.01 -22.35
N GLY A 950 5.16 10.82 -22.35
CA GLY A 950 6.30 10.67 -23.25
C GLY A 950 6.08 11.23 -24.67
N LYS A 951 4.91 11.80 -24.98
CA LYS A 951 4.57 12.37 -26.29
C LYS A 951 4.56 13.89 -26.28
N SER A 952 4.95 14.52 -27.39
CA SER A 952 4.96 15.99 -27.54
C SER A 952 3.55 16.58 -27.56
N VAL A 953 3.33 17.67 -26.83
CA VAL A 953 2.04 18.39 -26.82
C VAL A 953 1.67 18.98 -28.18
N THR A 954 2.66 19.33 -28.99
CA THR A 954 2.47 19.85 -30.34
C THR A 954 2.37 18.75 -31.41
N GLY A 955 2.76 17.51 -31.10
CA GLY A 955 2.86 16.42 -32.09
C GLY A 955 1.74 15.38 -32.03
N ASP A 956 0.97 15.33 -30.93
CA ASP A 956 -0.18 14.42 -30.75
C ASP A 956 -1.39 15.22 -30.22
N LEU A 957 -1.65 16.37 -30.86
CA LEU A 957 -2.57 17.40 -30.38
C LEU A 957 -3.98 16.87 -30.10
N ASP A 958 -4.59 16.15 -31.05
CA ASP A 958 -5.97 15.64 -30.92
C ASP A 958 -6.15 14.73 -29.70
N ASN A 959 -5.22 13.79 -29.51
CA ASN A 959 -5.23 12.86 -28.38
C ASN A 959 -4.97 13.57 -27.05
N ILE A 960 -4.21 14.68 -27.08
CA ILE A 960 -3.90 15.48 -25.88
C ILE A 960 -5.10 16.34 -25.50
N LEU A 961 -5.67 17.10 -26.45
CA LEU A 961 -6.87 17.91 -26.23
C LEU A 961 -8.03 17.06 -25.68
N GLN A 962 -8.30 15.87 -26.24
CA GLN A 962 -9.36 14.99 -25.73
C GLN A 962 -9.22 14.61 -24.25
N LYS A 963 -8.01 14.63 -23.71
CA LYS A 963 -7.67 14.22 -22.33
C LYS A 963 -7.49 15.38 -21.36
N LEU A 964 -7.41 16.63 -21.84
CA LEU A 964 -7.26 17.78 -20.97
C LEU A 964 -8.63 18.19 -20.39
N PRO A 965 -8.71 18.53 -19.09
CA PRO A 965 -9.88 19.17 -18.52
C PRO A 965 -10.01 20.60 -19.08
N SER A 966 -11.22 21.14 -19.08
CA SER A 966 -11.58 22.45 -19.64
C SER A 966 -10.81 23.62 -19.02
N ASN A 967 -10.41 23.52 -17.76
CA ASN A 967 -9.69 24.55 -17.02
C ASN A 967 -8.15 24.40 -17.06
N ASN A 968 -7.61 23.57 -17.96
CA ASN A 968 -6.17 23.32 -18.00
C ASN A 968 -5.37 24.47 -18.64
N TYR A 969 -4.30 24.92 -17.99
CA TYR A 969 -3.39 25.98 -18.46
C TYR A 969 -2.78 25.71 -19.85
N LEU A 970 -2.70 24.45 -20.29
CA LEU A 970 -2.18 24.10 -21.62
C LEU A 970 -3.09 24.56 -22.76
N ILE A 971 -4.40 24.69 -22.53
CA ILE A 971 -5.36 25.12 -23.56
C ILE A 971 -5.01 26.53 -24.06
N PRO A 972 -5.01 27.57 -23.22
CA PRO A 972 -4.59 28.92 -23.65
C PRO A 972 -3.12 28.97 -24.09
N THR A 973 -2.25 28.14 -23.50
CA THR A 973 -0.83 28.06 -23.93
C THR A 973 -0.70 27.62 -25.39
N LEU A 974 -1.43 26.57 -25.78
CA LEU A 974 -1.41 26.04 -27.15
C LEU A 974 -2.10 26.99 -28.14
N GLU A 975 -3.19 27.64 -27.73
CA GLU A 975 -3.87 28.67 -28.52
C GLU A 975 -2.91 29.82 -28.88
N VAL A 976 -2.19 30.37 -27.89
CA VAL A 976 -1.17 31.41 -28.13
C VAL A 976 -0.01 30.90 -28.99
N TYR A 977 0.46 29.66 -28.74
CA TYR A 977 1.55 29.07 -29.48
C TYR A 977 1.26 28.96 -30.98
N PHE A 978 0.12 28.37 -31.36
CA PHE A 978 -0.24 28.21 -32.77
C PHE A 978 -0.62 29.54 -33.43
N TYR A 979 -1.25 30.45 -32.69
CA TYR A 979 -1.50 31.83 -33.15
C TYR A 979 -0.21 32.56 -33.52
N LEU A 980 0.80 32.54 -32.65
CA LEU A 980 2.07 33.23 -32.89
C LEU A 980 2.92 32.57 -33.99
N LYS A 981 2.80 31.24 -34.17
CA LYS A 981 3.46 30.49 -35.26
C LYS A 981 2.76 30.64 -36.62
N GLY A 982 1.52 31.12 -36.66
CA GLY A 982 0.72 31.18 -37.89
C GLY A 982 0.23 29.81 -38.37
N ASP A 983 0.11 28.84 -37.46
CA ASP A 983 -0.34 27.48 -37.76
C ASP A 983 -1.87 27.41 -37.65
N HIS A 984 -2.55 27.82 -38.72
CA HIS A 984 -4.01 27.94 -38.74
C HIS A 984 -4.74 26.60 -38.60
N GLU A 985 -4.15 25.48 -39.04
CA GLU A 985 -4.78 24.17 -38.96
C GLU A 985 -4.83 23.68 -37.51
N ASN A 986 -3.70 23.71 -36.81
CA ASN A 986 -3.66 23.28 -35.41
C ASN A 986 -4.32 24.29 -34.47
N LEU A 987 -4.29 25.59 -34.80
CA LEU A 987 -5.08 26.59 -34.09
C LEU A 987 -6.59 26.31 -34.21
N SER A 988 -7.09 25.97 -35.40
CA SER A 988 -8.49 25.58 -35.60
C SER A 988 -8.85 24.40 -34.71
N LYS A 989 -8.01 23.35 -34.65
CA LYS A 989 -8.26 22.18 -33.78
C LYS A 989 -8.36 22.55 -32.30
N VAL A 990 -7.56 23.50 -31.82
CA VAL A 990 -7.65 23.99 -30.44
C VAL A 990 -8.94 24.77 -30.22
N ILE A 991 -9.31 25.65 -31.16
CA ILE A 991 -10.56 26.44 -31.09
C ILE A 991 -11.78 25.53 -31.15
N ASP A 992 -11.82 24.59 -32.11
CA ASP A 992 -12.89 23.61 -32.26
C ASP A 992 -13.06 22.78 -30.98
N HIS A 993 -11.94 22.37 -30.36
CA HIS A 993 -11.98 21.69 -29.06
C HIS A 993 -12.54 22.57 -27.94
N VAL A 994 -12.18 23.85 -27.89
CA VAL A 994 -12.71 24.82 -26.92
C VAL A 994 -14.20 25.03 -27.15
N GLU A 995 -14.66 25.08 -28.40
CA GLU A 995 -16.07 25.25 -28.78
C GLU A 995 -16.91 23.99 -28.47
N GLU A 996 -16.44 22.80 -28.83
CA GLU A 996 -17.09 21.51 -28.54
C GLU A 996 -17.20 21.22 -27.04
N LYS A 997 -16.24 21.71 -26.25
CA LYS A 997 -16.15 21.49 -24.81
C LYS A 997 -16.32 22.76 -23.98
N MET A 998 -17.06 23.77 -24.45
CA MET A 998 -17.36 24.98 -23.66
C MET A 998 -18.12 24.64 -22.38
N ARG A 999 -17.37 24.24 -21.34
CA ARG A 999 -17.81 24.06 -19.97
C ARG A 999 -16.99 25.01 -19.10
N GLY A 1000 -17.68 25.91 -18.41
CA GLY A 1000 -17.09 26.90 -17.53
C GLY A 1000 -16.90 28.28 -18.16
N ILE A 1001 -17.04 29.30 -17.32
CA ILE A 1001 -16.92 30.72 -17.66
C ILE A 1001 -15.50 31.10 -18.11
N PRO A 1002 -14.41 30.56 -17.55
CA PRO A 1002 -13.05 30.84 -18.04
C PRO A 1002 -12.82 30.57 -19.52
N LEU A 1003 -13.31 29.44 -20.05
CA LEU A 1003 -13.13 29.07 -21.47
C LEU A 1003 -13.92 30.00 -22.39
N PHE A 1004 -15.14 30.35 -22.01
CA PHE A 1004 -15.93 31.33 -22.77
C PHE A 1004 -15.21 32.67 -22.85
N ILE A 1005 -14.71 33.17 -21.73
CA ILE A 1005 -14.00 34.44 -21.70
C ILE A 1005 -12.73 34.36 -22.53
N LEU A 1006 -11.98 33.27 -22.41
CA LEU A 1006 -10.78 33.04 -23.21
C LEU A 1006 -11.10 33.11 -24.71
N ASN A 1007 -12.05 32.30 -25.20
CA ASN A 1007 -12.41 32.26 -26.62
C ASN A 1007 -12.96 33.61 -27.10
N LYS A 1008 -13.84 34.24 -26.32
CA LYS A 1008 -14.37 35.56 -26.64
C LYS A 1008 -13.25 36.60 -26.76
N MET A 1009 -12.34 36.67 -25.80
CA MET A 1009 -11.21 37.61 -25.85
C MET A 1009 -10.25 37.27 -27.00
N PHE A 1010 -10.09 35.99 -27.33
CA PHE A 1010 -9.22 35.52 -28.41
C PHE A 1010 -9.77 35.91 -29.79
N SER A 1011 -11.07 35.74 -30.02
CA SER A 1011 -11.73 36.14 -31.27
C SER A 1011 -11.54 37.64 -31.59
N GLU A 1012 -11.38 38.46 -30.55
CA GLU A 1012 -11.14 39.89 -30.66
C GLU A 1012 -9.66 40.30 -30.48
N ILE A 1013 -8.70 39.35 -30.46
CA ILE A 1013 -7.30 39.61 -30.05
C ILE A 1013 -6.57 40.64 -30.94
N ASN A 1014 -6.97 40.75 -32.22
CA ASN A 1014 -6.40 41.69 -33.18
C ASN A 1014 -6.97 43.11 -33.05
N VAL A 1015 -8.04 43.31 -32.26
CA VAL A 1015 -8.63 44.62 -32.00
C VAL A 1015 -7.77 45.40 -31.00
N LYS A 1016 -7.54 46.69 -31.28
CA LYS A 1016 -6.68 47.56 -30.46
C LYS A 1016 -7.18 47.63 -29.01
N GLY A 1017 -6.39 47.10 -28.08
CA GLY A 1017 -6.68 47.07 -26.64
C GLY A 1017 -7.23 45.73 -26.13
N ASN A 1018 -7.69 44.84 -27.02
CA ASN A 1018 -8.25 43.54 -26.64
C ASN A 1018 -7.18 42.47 -26.39
N ARG A 1019 -5.99 42.61 -26.99
CA ARG A 1019 -4.83 41.77 -26.64
C ARG A 1019 -4.51 41.79 -25.13
N ASN A 1020 -4.59 42.95 -24.48
CA ASN A 1020 -4.36 43.05 -23.04
C ASN A 1020 -5.46 42.33 -22.22
N ARG A 1021 -6.71 42.34 -22.70
CA ARG A 1021 -7.84 41.63 -22.07
C ARG A 1021 -7.68 40.12 -22.21
N TYR A 1022 -7.24 39.65 -23.38
CA TYR A 1022 -6.89 38.25 -23.58
C TYR A 1022 -5.74 37.79 -22.66
N ILE A 1023 -4.70 38.61 -22.53
CA ILE A 1023 -3.60 38.31 -21.60
C ILE A 1023 -4.08 38.28 -20.15
N ALA A 1024 -4.99 39.19 -19.76
CA ALA A 1024 -5.60 39.15 -18.44
C ALA A 1024 -6.44 37.89 -18.23
N SER A 1025 -7.16 37.39 -19.25
CA SER A 1025 -7.92 36.13 -19.12
C SER A 1025 -7.05 34.89 -18.89
N LEU A 1026 -5.75 34.93 -19.18
CA LEU A 1026 -4.83 33.84 -18.84
C LEU A 1026 -4.78 33.56 -17.33
N ILE A 1027 -5.05 34.57 -16.48
CA ILE A 1027 -5.10 34.42 -15.02
C ILE A 1027 -6.22 33.47 -14.59
N LEU A 1028 -7.28 33.31 -15.39
CA LEU A 1028 -8.40 32.41 -15.05
C LEU A 1028 -8.01 30.92 -15.09
N PHE A 1029 -6.84 30.60 -15.66
CA PHE A 1029 -6.28 29.24 -15.80
C PHE A 1029 -5.06 28.99 -14.90
N VAL A 1030 -4.79 29.94 -14.00
CA VAL A 1030 -3.80 29.84 -12.91
C VAL A 1030 -4.46 29.24 -11.69
#